data_AF-A0A9D0C6X7-F1
#
_entry.id   AF-A0A9D0C6X7-F1
#
_cell.length_a   1.000
_cell.length_b   1.000
_cell.length_c   1.000
_cell.angle_alpha   90.00
_cell.angle_beta   90.00
_cell.angle_gamma   90.00
#
_symmetry.space_group_name_H-M   'P 1'
#
loop_
_entity.id
_entity.type
_entity.pdbx_description
1 polymer ?
#
loop_
_entity_poly.entity_id
_entity_poly.type
_entity_poly.pdbx_seq_one_letter_code
_entity_poly.pdbx_strand_id
1 'polypeptide(L)'
;RQAGHLQEMLAGYQIRCQGIDAPLDMNALPAADHVHLVEHPLSRGFDLADAKIHLLSATELFGEKRLGVARKGRKAPEGEPVRIEELAPDDVVVHRDHGLGIFRGLVNMEFAGQRGDFMEIEYRDGDRLYVPVDRLHWVSRYQGLGDQEPRLDRLGSTRWQATKKKVTDEVWKVARELLEIYASREIRKGHRFSPPGELYRALEESFPHNETPGQARAIADVLDDLTSDRPMDRLICGDVGYGKTEVAVRAAFKVIEDGFQVAVLVPTTVLAEQHATTFAERFAGLPVQVACLNRFRTPAEQRRISRDLAEGTLDLVVGTHRLLSADIRYNRLGLLIVDEEHRFGVTHKEKIKKMRAAVDVLTLTATPIPRTLQMSLLGIRDLSVISTPPRRRRSVKTFLARADRLVIREAVTRELARGGQLFFVHNRVRTIHRMAEMIEEQVPQARIGVAHGQMPARQLEEIMVRFIRHELDVLVCTTIIESGLDIANANTIIINRADHLGLADIYQLRGRVGRSSRQSYAYLLVPSLEELTRDAKKRLRALMDCSELGGGFKLAMNDLQIRGGGNLLGVSQSGHIAAVGYDLYLELVQSTVAELKRRAAMGGEGAEPEIDPEIKLRVSGFLPDDYITDPGQRYHMYRRISAAGTMDSAVLAELRDELEDRYGRLPPEAETLLRMISLKQPLRRLGIRKLEQGTAALVFSFIDNAPVDPQAIVGLIGASGRTSNKPPVRLTPDQRLIVPLAEGADPFGTIGRVLASLRGDNG
;
A
#
# COMPACT_ATOMS: atom_id res chain seq x y z
N ARG A 1 -9.46 15.91 29.31
CA ARG A 1 -8.28 16.32 28.47
C ARG A 1 -8.47 17.72 27.88
N GLN A 2 -9.64 18.06 27.33
CA GLN A 2 -9.92 19.42 26.82
C GLN A 2 -10.07 20.45 27.93
N ALA A 3 -10.63 20.09 29.10
CA ALA A 3 -10.69 21.00 30.24
C ALA A 3 -9.30 21.36 30.77
N GLY A 4 -8.36 20.40 30.80
CA GLY A 4 -6.97 20.66 31.16
C GLY A 4 -6.26 21.63 30.22
N HIS A 5 -6.46 21.49 28.90
CA HIS A 5 -5.89 22.43 27.92
C HIS A 5 -6.53 23.83 28.03
N LEU A 6 -7.85 23.92 28.26
CA LEU A 6 -8.52 25.19 28.51
C LEU A 6 -8.00 25.87 29.77
N GLN A 7 -7.71 25.10 30.83
CA GLN A 7 -7.11 25.61 32.05
C GLN A 7 -5.71 26.20 31.82
N GLU A 8 -4.87 25.54 31.01
CA GLU A 8 -3.55 26.07 30.63
C GLU A 8 -3.67 27.36 29.80
N MET A 9 -4.59 27.39 28.83
CA MET A 9 -4.81 28.58 28.00
C MET A 9 -5.28 29.77 28.83
N LEU A 10 -6.24 29.57 29.74
CA LEU A 10 -6.79 30.63 30.60
C LEU A 10 -5.78 31.09 31.67
N ALA A 11 -4.90 30.19 32.12
CA ALA A 11 -3.79 30.56 33.00
C ALA A 11 -2.84 31.60 32.35
N GLY A 12 -2.64 31.51 31.03
CA GLY A 12 -1.89 32.51 30.25
C GLY A 12 -2.49 33.92 30.29
N TYR A 13 -3.79 34.04 30.57
CA TYR A 13 -4.52 35.31 30.72
C TYR A 13 -4.75 35.71 32.18
N GLN A 14 -4.07 35.08 33.15
CA GLN A 14 -4.24 35.29 34.59
C GLN A 14 -5.66 34.98 35.12
N ILE A 15 -6.46 34.20 34.38
CA ILE A 15 -7.80 33.79 34.79
C ILE A 15 -7.70 32.50 35.62
N ARG A 16 -8.18 32.55 36.87
CA ARG A 16 -8.15 31.38 37.76
C ARG A 16 -9.26 30.40 37.40
N CYS A 17 -8.88 29.14 37.17
CA CYS A 17 -9.82 28.09 36.76
C CYS A 17 -9.82 26.93 37.76
N GLN A 18 -10.98 26.29 37.95
CA GLN A 18 -11.15 25.12 38.80
C GLN A 18 -11.97 24.04 38.08
N GLY A 19 -11.47 22.80 38.02
CA GLY A 19 -12.22 21.66 37.50
C GLY A 19 -13.30 21.19 38.49
N ILE A 20 -14.50 20.91 37.99
CA ILE A 20 -15.62 20.34 38.75
C ILE A 20 -16.20 19.14 37.98
N ASP A 21 -16.52 18.07 38.70
CA ASP A 21 -17.13 16.86 38.14
C ASP A 21 -18.65 16.98 38.01
N ALA A 22 -19.22 16.33 36.99
CA ALA A 22 -20.66 16.22 36.80
C ALA A 22 -21.26 15.08 37.66
N PRO A 23 -22.52 15.19 38.13
CA PRO A 23 -23.49 16.26 37.87
C PRO A 23 -23.24 17.52 38.71
N LEU A 24 -23.49 18.68 38.11
CA LEU A 24 -23.26 19.97 38.77
C LEU A 24 -24.36 20.26 39.79
N ASP A 25 -23.99 20.46 41.05
CA ASP A 25 -24.90 21.06 42.04
C ASP A 25 -24.78 22.58 42.00
N MET A 26 -25.80 23.22 41.43
CA MET A 26 -25.87 24.67 41.22
C MET A 26 -25.89 25.47 42.54
N ASN A 27 -26.32 24.84 43.65
CA ASN A 27 -26.37 25.49 44.97
C ASN A 27 -25.04 25.38 45.75
N ALA A 28 -24.12 24.52 45.28
CA ALA A 28 -22.83 24.26 45.90
C ALA A 28 -21.65 24.92 45.17
N LEU A 29 -21.92 25.72 44.13
CA LEU A 29 -20.88 26.42 43.38
C LEU A 29 -20.26 27.54 44.24
N PRO A 30 -18.94 27.53 44.48
CA PRO A 30 -18.26 28.57 45.25
C PRO A 30 -18.28 29.92 44.52
N ALA A 31 -18.19 31.02 45.27
CA ALA A 31 -18.42 32.37 44.74
C ALA A 31 -17.29 32.91 43.82
N ALA A 32 -17.74 33.44 42.67
CA ALA A 32 -17.30 34.56 41.81
C ALA A 32 -15.83 34.76 41.34
N ASP A 33 -14.81 34.17 41.97
CA ASP A 33 -13.40 34.49 41.62
C ASP A 33 -12.74 33.45 40.70
N HIS A 34 -13.47 32.40 40.30
CA HIS A 34 -12.94 31.29 39.50
C HIS A 34 -13.89 30.92 38.35
N VAL A 35 -13.30 30.61 37.19
CA VAL A 35 -14.02 29.96 36.09
C VAL A 35 -14.07 28.45 36.36
N HIS A 36 -15.27 27.91 36.45
CA HIS A 36 -15.47 26.48 36.67
C HIS A 36 -15.49 25.71 35.35
N LEU A 37 -14.64 24.69 35.24
CA LEU A 37 -14.51 23.84 34.06
C LEU A 37 -15.14 22.47 34.34
N VAL A 38 -16.10 22.07 33.50
CA VAL A 38 -16.87 20.84 33.69
C VAL A 38 -16.83 20.03 32.40
N GLU A 39 -16.41 18.77 32.49
CA GLU A 39 -16.37 17.87 31.33
C GLU A 39 -17.75 17.19 31.11
N HIS A 40 -18.72 17.94 30.57
CA HIS A 40 -20.05 17.42 30.22
C HIS A 40 -20.53 17.96 28.86
N PRO A 41 -21.23 17.15 28.03
CA PRO A 41 -21.80 17.64 26.77
C PRO A 41 -22.85 18.73 27.01
N LEU A 42 -22.66 19.89 26.36
CA LEU A 42 -23.60 21.02 26.35
C LEU A 42 -23.78 21.51 24.90
N SER A 43 -25.02 21.54 24.41
CA SER A 43 -25.31 21.88 23.00
C SER A 43 -25.17 23.37 22.70
N ARG A 44 -25.45 24.23 23.68
CA ARG A 44 -25.36 25.69 23.59
C ARG A 44 -25.28 26.28 24.99
N GLY A 45 -24.59 27.40 25.14
CA GLY A 45 -24.57 28.17 26.37
C GLY A 45 -25.91 28.83 26.66
N PHE A 46 -26.12 29.19 27.93
CA PHE A 46 -27.32 29.87 28.39
C PHE A 46 -27.06 30.61 29.71
N ASP A 47 -27.94 31.58 29.97
CA ASP A 47 -27.95 32.40 31.16
C ASP A 47 -28.97 31.91 32.18
N LEU A 48 -28.57 31.87 33.46
CA LEU A 48 -29.47 31.71 34.59
C LEU A 48 -29.42 32.98 35.44
N ALA A 49 -30.23 33.97 35.05
CA ALA A 49 -30.24 35.30 35.64
C ALA A 49 -30.48 35.28 37.16
N ASP A 50 -31.43 34.47 37.64
CA ASP A 50 -31.78 34.37 39.06
C ASP A 50 -30.64 33.81 39.91
N ALA A 51 -29.82 32.93 39.32
CA ALA A 51 -28.65 32.32 39.97
C ALA A 51 -27.34 33.10 39.71
N LYS A 52 -27.36 34.12 38.83
CA LYS A 52 -26.18 34.84 38.34
C LYS A 52 -25.11 33.92 37.74
N ILE A 53 -25.52 32.84 37.08
CA ILE A 53 -24.62 31.85 36.46
C ILE A 53 -24.73 31.97 34.94
N HIS A 54 -23.57 32.05 34.28
CA HIS A 54 -23.44 31.99 32.83
C HIS A 54 -22.75 30.69 32.44
N LEU A 55 -23.43 29.84 31.66
CA LEU A 55 -22.82 28.62 31.13
C LEU A 55 -22.40 28.85 29.69
N LEU A 56 -21.10 28.69 29.42
CA LEU A 56 -20.55 28.77 28.07
C LEU A 56 -20.28 27.37 27.53
N SER A 57 -20.76 27.09 26.32
CA SER A 57 -20.35 25.89 25.61
C SER A 57 -18.97 26.07 24.98
N ALA A 58 -18.22 24.98 24.84
CA ALA A 58 -16.96 25.00 24.08
C ALA A 58 -17.18 25.48 22.63
N THR A 59 -18.37 25.29 22.09
CA THR A 59 -18.75 25.70 20.73
C THR A 59 -18.87 27.21 20.59
N GLU A 60 -19.27 27.93 21.63
CA GLU A 60 -19.33 29.40 21.61
C GLU A 60 -17.96 30.05 21.82
N LEU A 61 -17.11 29.43 22.65
CA LEU A 61 -15.74 29.91 22.88
C LEU A 61 -14.81 29.70 21.68
N PHE A 62 -15.05 28.65 20.88
CA PHE A 62 -14.12 28.21 19.85
C PHE A 62 -14.73 28.07 18.45
N GLY A 63 -15.98 28.51 18.25
CA GLY A 63 -16.76 28.28 17.03
C GLY A 63 -17.27 26.84 16.92
N GLU A 64 -17.93 26.47 15.81
CA GLU A 64 -18.43 25.11 15.52
C GLU A 64 -17.30 24.05 15.40
N LYS A 65 -16.55 23.83 16.49
CA LYS A 65 -15.73 22.65 16.71
C LYS A 65 -16.68 21.48 16.85
N ARG A 66 -16.77 20.69 15.79
CA ARG A 66 -17.51 19.42 15.75
C ARG A 66 -17.12 18.58 16.97
N LEU A 67 -18.07 18.45 17.89
CA LEU A 67 -18.02 17.60 19.07
C LEU A 67 -17.53 16.20 18.67
N GLY A 68 -16.33 15.85 19.14
CA GLY A 68 -15.71 14.55 18.93
C GLY A 68 -16.31 13.53 19.89
N VAL A 69 -16.99 12.52 19.35
CA VAL A 69 -17.24 11.28 20.09
C VAL A 69 -15.87 10.64 20.41
N ALA A 70 -15.61 10.44 21.69
CA ALA A 70 -14.43 9.76 22.19
C ALA A 70 -14.24 8.40 21.48
N ARG A 71 -13.05 8.17 20.92
CA ARG A 71 -12.65 6.84 20.44
C ARG A 71 -12.48 5.93 21.66
N LYS A 72 -13.41 4.99 21.86
CA LYS A 72 -13.07 3.75 22.58
C LYS A 72 -11.95 3.07 21.81
N GLY A 73 -10.85 2.79 22.51
CA GLY A 73 -9.75 1.99 22.00
C GLY A 73 -10.24 0.61 21.64
N ARG A 74 -10.60 0.42 20.38
CA ARG A 74 -10.41 -0.87 19.71
C ARG A 74 -9.20 -0.68 18.82
N LYS A 75 -8.11 -1.39 19.14
CA LYS A 75 -7.13 -1.75 18.11
C LYS A 75 -7.97 -2.38 17.00
N ALA A 76 -8.10 -1.68 15.87
CA ALA A 76 -8.59 -2.34 14.68
C ALA A 76 -7.62 -3.49 14.40
N PRO A 77 -8.11 -4.68 14.01
CA PRO A 77 -7.24 -5.69 13.44
C PRO A 77 -6.42 -5.02 12.34
N GLU A 78 -5.15 -5.38 12.26
CA GLU A 78 -4.30 -5.03 11.14
C GLU A 78 -5.04 -5.30 9.82
N GLY A 79 -4.77 -4.44 8.84
CA GLY A 79 -5.60 -4.23 7.66
C GLY A 79 -6.19 -5.51 7.06
N GLU A 80 -7.43 -5.40 6.58
CA GLU A 80 -8.13 -6.48 5.88
C GLU A 80 -7.15 -7.34 5.07
N PRO A 81 -7.08 -8.65 5.32
CA PRO A 81 -6.24 -9.52 4.52
C PRO A 81 -6.66 -9.32 3.06
N VAL A 82 -5.68 -8.93 2.24
CA VAL A 82 -5.81 -8.88 0.79
C VAL A 82 -6.45 -10.21 0.38
N ARG A 83 -7.67 -10.16 -0.15
CA ARG A 83 -8.29 -11.34 -0.76
C ARG A 83 -7.43 -11.70 -1.97
N ILE A 84 -6.49 -12.61 -1.75
CA ILE A 84 -5.70 -13.23 -2.79
C ILE A 84 -6.68 -14.06 -3.63
N GLU A 85 -6.58 -13.88 -4.94
CA GLU A 85 -7.52 -14.39 -5.92
C GLU A 85 -7.72 -15.90 -5.76
N GLU A 86 -8.99 -16.31 -5.61
CA GLU A 86 -9.40 -17.71 -5.54
C GLU A 86 -8.92 -18.43 -6.81
N LEU A 87 -8.25 -19.58 -6.63
CA LEU A 87 -7.89 -20.48 -7.72
C LEU A 87 -9.11 -21.29 -8.12
N ALA A 88 -9.55 -21.14 -9.36
CA ALA A 88 -10.61 -21.96 -9.93
C ALA A 88 -10.00 -23.23 -10.56
N PRO A 89 -10.72 -24.36 -10.57
CA PRO A 89 -10.35 -25.49 -11.40
C PRO A 89 -10.09 -25.03 -12.84
N ASP A 90 -9.06 -25.61 -13.46
CA ASP A 90 -8.55 -25.28 -14.80
C ASP A 90 -7.71 -24.00 -14.92
N ASP A 91 -7.45 -23.30 -13.82
CA ASP A 91 -6.48 -22.20 -13.81
C ASP A 91 -5.05 -22.73 -14.03
N VAL A 92 -4.26 -21.98 -14.79
CA VAL A 92 -2.82 -22.28 -14.96
C VAL A 92 -2.07 -21.83 -13.71
N VAL A 93 -1.20 -22.69 -13.20
CA VAL A 93 -0.36 -22.48 -12.02
C VAL A 93 1.11 -22.68 -12.33
N VAL A 94 1.98 -22.02 -11.57
CA VAL A 94 3.42 -22.18 -11.59
C VAL A 94 3.84 -22.90 -10.32
N HIS A 95 4.42 -24.08 -10.46
CA HIS A 95 5.13 -24.75 -9.38
C HIS A 95 6.61 -24.34 -9.41
N ARG A 96 7.17 -23.90 -8.27
CA ARG A 96 8.55 -23.41 -8.13
C ARG A 96 9.62 -24.28 -8.81
N ASP A 97 9.47 -25.61 -8.77
CA ASP A 97 10.46 -26.57 -9.30
C ASP A 97 10.04 -27.31 -10.57
N HIS A 98 8.76 -27.30 -10.91
CA HIS A 98 8.21 -28.12 -11.99
C HIS A 98 7.61 -27.31 -13.15
N GLY A 99 7.44 -25.99 -12.96
CA GLY A 99 6.97 -25.08 -14.00
C GLY A 99 5.46 -25.02 -14.14
N LEU A 100 5.02 -24.73 -15.35
CA LEU A 100 3.63 -24.42 -15.70
C LEU A 100 2.76 -25.68 -15.80
N GLY A 101 1.69 -25.73 -15.02
CA GLY A 101 0.67 -26.80 -15.02
C GLY A 101 -0.74 -26.24 -14.84
N ILE A 102 -1.75 -27.11 -14.91
CA ILE A 102 -3.17 -26.79 -14.74
C ILE A 102 -3.62 -27.28 -13.36
N PHE A 103 -4.21 -26.41 -12.56
CA PHE A 103 -4.80 -26.79 -11.28
C PHE A 103 -6.11 -27.55 -11.48
N ARG A 104 -6.23 -28.75 -10.90
CA ARG A 104 -7.43 -29.60 -11.01
C ARG A 104 -8.29 -29.64 -9.75
N GLY A 105 -7.73 -29.27 -8.59
CA GLY A 105 -8.46 -29.21 -7.33
C GLY A 105 -7.65 -29.68 -6.13
N LEU A 106 -8.31 -29.71 -4.97
CA LEU A 106 -7.81 -30.40 -3.78
C LEU A 106 -8.39 -31.81 -3.75
N VAL A 107 -7.53 -32.80 -3.54
CA VAL A 107 -7.90 -34.21 -3.43
C VAL A 107 -7.45 -34.74 -2.07
N ASN A 108 -8.38 -35.36 -1.36
CA ASN A 108 -8.05 -36.16 -0.17
C ASN A 108 -7.63 -37.55 -0.64
N MET A 109 -6.39 -37.93 -0.37
CA MET A 109 -5.89 -39.26 -0.74
C MET A 109 -5.07 -39.90 0.37
N GLU A 110 -5.04 -41.22 0.35
CA GLU A 110 -4.19 -42.00 1.23
C GLU A 110 -2.84 -42.24 0.54
N PHE A 111 -1.77 -41.69 1.11
CA PHE A 111 -0.42 -41.86 0.60
C PHE A 111 0.47 -42.44 1.71
N ALA A 112 1.12 -43.57 1.44
CA ALA A 112 1.96 -44.29 2.40
C ALA A 112 1.27 -44.61 3.76
N GLY A 113 -0.03 -44.95 3.72
CA GLY A 113 -0.83 -45.35 4.89
C GLY A 113 -1.34 -44.18 5.75
N GLN A 114 -1.35 -42.97 5.19
CA GLN A 114 -1.83 -41.76 5.87
C GLN A 114 -2.77 -40.98 4.96
N ARG A 115 -3.89 -40.52 5.53
CA ARG A 115 -4.80 -39.61 4.83
C ARG A 115 -4.27 -38.19 4.93
N GLY A 116 -4.24 -37.50 3.80
CA GLY A 116 -3.87 -36.10 3.70
C GLY A 116 -4.50 -35.43 2.48
N ASP A 117 -4.57 -34.11 2.53
CA ASP A 117 -5.01 -33.29 1.41
C ASP A 117 -3.82 -32.94 0.52
N PHE A 118 -4.02 -33.03 -0.79
CA PHE A 118 -3.05 -32.71 -1.81
C PHE A 118 -3.68 -31.80 -2.87
N MET A 119 -2.90 -30.87 -3.40
CA MET A 119 -3.26 -30.11 -4.59
C MET A 119 -2.85 -30.90 -5.84
N GLU A 120 -3.80 -31.15 -6.72
CA GLU A 120 -3.57 -31.81 -8.00
C GLU A 120 -3.23 -30.79 -9.10
N ILE A 121 -2.09 -30.98 -9.75
CA ILE A 121 -1.62 -30.18 -10.88
C ILE A 121 -1.35 -31.11 -12.07
N GLU A 122 -1.99 -30.83 -13.21
CA GLU A 122 -1.78 -31.55 -14.46
C GLU A 122 -0.78 -30.81 -15.36
N TYR A 123 0.19 -31.55 -15.88
CA TYR A 123 1.22 -31.08 -16.80
C TYR A 123 0.97 -31.58 -18.22
N ARG A 124 1.82 -31.18 -19.15
CA ARG A 124 1.73 -31.66 -20.54
C ARG A 124 1.81 -33.18 -20.60
N ASP A 125 1.17 -33.76 -21.60
CA ASP A 125 1.11 -35.21 -21.84
C ASP A 125 0.28 -35.99 -20.79
N GLY A 126 -0.45 -35.29 -19.91
CA GLY A 126 -1.35 -35.88 -18.90
C GLY A 126 -0.66 -36.28 -17.59
N ASP A 127 0.61 -35.90 -17.41
CA ASP A 127 1.38 -36.12 -16.19
C ASP A 127 0.76 -35.37 -15.01
N ARG A 128 0.61 -36.01 -13.84
CA ARG A 128 0.01 -35.39 -12.64
C ARG A 128 1.00 -35.26 -11.49
N LEU A 129 1.00 -34.10 -10.84
CA LEU A 129 1.75 -33.81 -9.63
C LEU A 129 0.78 -33.58 -8.47
N TYR A 130 1.00 -34.27 -7.36
CA TYR A 130 0.26 -34.08 -6.12
C TYR A 130 1.13 -33.31 -5.12
N VAL A 131 0.78 -32.06 -4.86
CA VAL A 131 1.52 -31.17 -3.96
C VAL A 131 0.90 -31.24 -2.57
N PRO A 132 1.65 -31.63 -1.54
CA PRO A 132 1.17 -31.62 -0.15
C PRO A 132 0.72 -30.23 0.32
N VAL A 133 -0.28 -30.17 1.20
CA VAL A 133 -0.82 -28.90 1.73
C VAL A 133 0.20 -28.04 2.49
N ASP A 134 1.22 -28.65 3.09
CA ASP A 134 2.30 -27.94 3.79
C ASP A 134 3.29 -27.24 2.83
N ARG A 135 3.20 -27.52 1.52
CA ARG A 135 4.01 -26.92 0.45
C ARG A 135 3.21 -26.09 -0.57
N LEU A 136 1.96 -25.73 -0.27
CA LEU A 136 1.17 -24.89 -1.20
C LEU A 136 1.82 -23.53 -1.48
N HIS A 137 2.67 -23.02 -0.59
CA HIS A 137 3.43 -21.79 -0.83
C HIS A 137 4.37 -21.87 -2.05
N TRP A 138 4.69 -23.07 -2.58
CA TRP A 138 5.47 -23.25 -3.82
C TRP A 138 4.65 -23.10 -5.10
N VAL A 139 3.32 -23.01 -4.98
CA VAL A 139 2.40 -22.92 -6.10
C VAL A 139 1.81 -21.52 -6.14
N SER A 140 2.00 -20.85 -7.27
CA SER A 140 1.42 -19.54 -7.54
C SER A 140 0.56 -19.60 -8.79
N ARG A 141 -0.45 -18.74 -8.91
CA ARG A 141 -1.26 -18.68 -10.13
C ARG A 141 -0.41 -18.11 -11.26
N TYR A 142 -0.42 -18.75 -12.43
CA TYR A 142 0.28 -18.21 -13.58
C TYR A 142 -0.49 -17.00 -14.14
N GLN A 143 0.23 -15.91 -14.33
CA GLN A 143 -0.28 -14.70 -14.97
C GLN A 143 0.70 -14.30 -16.07
N GLY A 144 0.36 -14.63 -17.31
CA GLY A 144 1.17 -14.35 -18.51
C GLY A 144 0.91 -12.95 -19.09
N LEU A 145 1.80 -12.53 -19.99
CA LEU A 145 1.67 -11.27 -20.73
C LEU A 145 0.89 -11.48 -22.03
N GLY A 146 -0.39 -11.07 -22.04
CA GLY A 146 -1.26 -11.03 -23.22
C GLY A 146 -2.11 -12.29 -23.46
N ASP A 147 -2.80 -12.33 -24.60
CA ASP A 147 -3.71 -13.40 -25.04
C ASP A 147 -3.01 -14.71 -25.49
N GLN A 148 -1.69 -14.83 -25.27
CA GLN A 148 -0.98 -16.07 -25.63
C GLN A 148 -1.15 -17.12 -24.53
N GLU A 149 -1.76 -18.25 -24.88
CA GLU A 149 -1.86 -19.39 -23.99
C GLU A 149 -0.45 -19.86 -23.58
N PRO A 150 -0.18 -19.99 -22.27
CA PRO A 150 1.10 -20.50 -21.81
C PRO A 150 1.33 -21.92 -22.28
N ARG A 151 2.57 -22.22 -22.67
CA ARG A 151 2.96 -23.60 -22.96
C ARG A 151 3.20 -24.33 -21.65
N LEU A 152 2.40 -25.36 -21.38
CA LEU A 152 2.58 -26.24 -20.25
C LEU A 152 3.94 -26.95 -20.30
N ASP A 153 4.58 -27.03 -19.14
CA ASP A 153 5.84 -27.75 -18.96
C ASP A 153 5.59 -29.26 -18.84
N ARG A 154 6.68 -30.04 -18.97
CA ARG A 154 6.65 -31.50 -18.78
C ARG A 154 7.39 -31.85 -17.50
N LEU A 155 6.81 -32.76 -16.73
CA LEU A 155 7.34 -33.20 -15.45
C LEU A 155 8.70 -33.92 -15.66
N GLY A 156 9.69 -33.58 -14.83
CA GLY A 156 11.06 -34.10 -14.95
C GLY A 156 11.93 -33.49 -16.06
N SER A 157 11.44 -32.50 -16.82
CA SER A 157 12.25 -31.81 -17.82
C SER A 157 13.24 -30.81 -17.20
N THR A 158 14.46 -30.74 -17.73
CA THR A 158 15.49 -29.76 -17.31
C THR A 158 15.24 -28.36 -17.87
N ARG A 159 14.28 -28.21 -18.79
CA ARG A 159 13.94 -26.95 -19.45
C ARG A 159 13.49 -25.89 -18.46
N TRP A 160 12.62 -26.24 -17.52
CA TRP A 160 12.15 -25.31 -16.48
C TRP A 160 13.31 -24.78 -15.64
N GLN A 161 14.20 -25.67 -15.18
CA GLN A 161 15.39 -25.31 -14.41
C GLN A 161 16.32 -24.38 -15.20
N ALA A 162 16.52 -24.62 -16.50
CA ALA A 162 17.31 -23.74 -17.36
C ALA A 162 16.65 -22.36 -17.57
N THR A 163 15.32 -22.32 -17.77
CA THR A 163 14.56 -21.06 -17.87
C THR A 163 14.64 -20.27 -16.56
N LYS A 164 14.39 -20.92 -15.42
CA LYS A 164 14.47 -20.31 -14.08
C LYS A 164 15.86 -19.74 -13.82
N LYS A 165 16.93 -20.49 -14.12
CA LYS A 165 18.32 -20.02 -13.98
C LYS A 165 18.59 -18.80 -14.84
N LYS A 166 18.22 -18.83 -16.12
CA LYS A 166 18.39 -17.69 -17.04
C LYS A 166 17.67 -16.43 -16.54
N VAL A 167 16.44 -16.57 -16.05
CA VAL A 167 15.68 -15.44 -15.49
C VAL A 167 16.35 -14.92 -14.22
N THR A 168 16.83 -15.81 -13.35
CA THR A 168 17.54 -15.43 -12.11
C THR A 168 18.81 -14.63 -12.41
N ASP A 169 19.62 -15.07 -13.39
CA ASP A 169 20.84 -14.37 -13.80
C ASP A 169 20.56 -12.95 -14.34
N GLU A 170 19.48 -12.78 -15.12
CA GLU A 170 19.06 -11.47 -15.63
C GLU A 170 18.50 -10.57 -14.51
N VAL A 171 17.70 -11.13 -13.60
CA VAL A 171 17.22 -10.44 -12.39
C VAL A 171 18.39 -9.93 -11.56
N TRP A 172 19.46 -10.71 -11.45
CA TRP A 172 20.67 -10.34 -10.71
C TRP A 172 21.39 -9.12 -11.30
N LYS A 173 21.52 -9.06 -12.63
CA LYS A 173 22.09 -7.88 -13.32
C LYS A 173 21.29 -6.61 -13.01
N VAL A 174 19.96 -6.71 -13.07
CA VAL A 174 19.05 -5.58 -12.85
C VAL A 174 19.06 -5.15 -11.39
N ALA A 175 19.05 -6.10 -10.45
CA ALA A 175 19.12 -5.83 -9.03
C ALA A 175 20.44 -5.14 -8.64
N ARG A 176 21.56 -5.55 -9.26
CA ARG A 176 22.86 -4.91 -9.08
C ARG A 176 22.89 -3.47 -9.59
N GLU A 177 22.41 -3.21 -10.80
CA GLU A 177 22.33 -1.84 -11.33
C GLU A 177 21.48 -0.93 -10.45
N LEU A 178 20.35 -1.44 -9.95
CA LEU A 178 19.52 -0.72 -8.99
C LEU A 178 20.28 -0.46 -7.69
N LEU A 179 20.93 -1.47 -7.10
CA LEU A 179 21.67 -1.28 -5.86
C LEU A 179 22.88 -0.35 -6.00
N GLU A 180 23.59 -0.35 -7.13
CA GLU A 180 24.69 0.60 -7.35
C GLU A 180 24.18 2.06 -7.35
N ILE A 181 23.00 2.32 -7.93
CA ILE A 181 22.36 3.65 -7.88
C ILE A 181 22.03 4.06 -6.44
N TYR A 182 21.52 3.16 -5.61
CA TYR A 182 21.10 3.48 -4.23
C TYR A 182 22.26 3.43 -3.22
N ALA A 183 23.24 2.54 -3.38
CA ALA A 183 24.45 2.47 -2.56
C ALA A 183 25.28 3.76 -2.68
N SER A 184 25.31 4.38 -3.87
CA SER A 184 25.92 5.70 -4.05
C SER A 184 25.29 6.81 -3.18
N ARG A 185 24.03 6.62 -2.73
CA ARG A 185 23.32 7.55 -1.84
C ARG A 185 23.52 7.23 -0.37
N GLU A 186 23.54 5.96 0.05
CA GLU A 186 23.83 5.60 1.45
C GLU A 186 25.24 6.03 1.89
N ILE A 187 26.19 6.09 0.94
CA ILE A 187 27.55 6.58 1.20
C ILE A 187 27.59 8.12 1.38
N ARG A 188 26.60 8.86 0.86
CA ARG A 188 26.50 10.31 1.06
C ARG A 188 25.78 10.61 2.37
N LYS A 189 26.44 11.36 3.25
CA LYS A 189 25.78 11.98 4.42
C LYS A 189 24.74 12.99 3.93
N GLY A 190 23.48 12.78 4.32
CA GLY A 190 22.40 13.73 4.08
C GLY A 190 22.51 14.95 5.00
N HIS A 191 21.55 15.87 4.89
CA HIS A 191 21.43 16.94 5.88
C HIS A 191 20.44 16.51 6.97
N ARG A 192 20.92 16.46 8.21
CA ARG A 192 20.07 16.15 9.36
C ARG A 192 19.36 17.41 9.84
N PHE A 193 18.05 17.46 9.63
CA PHE A 193 17.21 18.53 10.17
C PHE A 193 16.99 18.34 11.68
N SER A 194 16.69 19.44 12.37
CA SER A 194 16.37 19.45 13.80
C SER A 194 15.02 18.74 14.06
N PRO A 195 14.69 18.31 15.29
CA PRO A 195 13.32 17.88 15.61
C PRO A 195 12.32 19.04 15.54
N PRO A 196 11.01 18.79 15.34
CA PRO A 196 9.99 19.83 15.25
C PRO A 196 9.95 20.80 16.44
N GLY A 197 9.97 22.10 16.15
CA GLY A 197 9.93 23.18 17.15
C GLY A 197 8.52 23.62 17.58
N GLU A 198 8.43 24.76 18.26
CA GLU A 198 7.15 25.32 18.72
C GLU A 198 6.29 25.85 17.58
N LEU A 199 6.90 26.48 16.56
CA LEU A 199 6.18 26.98 15.39
C LEU A 199 5.59 25.82 14.58
N TYR A 200 6.27 24.68 14.53
CA TYR A 200 5.73 23.48 13.91
C TYR A 200 4.46 23.02 14.62
N ARG A 201 4.44 23.00 15.96
CA ARG A 201 3.24 22.65 16.74
C ARG A 201 2.08 23.61 16.47
N ALA A 202 2.35 24.91 16.38
CA ALA A 202 1.33 25.89 16.01
C ALA A 202 0.73 25.61 14.60
N LEU A 203 1.55 25.19 13.64
CA LEU A 203 1.07 24.76 12.33
C LEU A 203 0.19 23.50 12.43
N GLU A 204 0.57 22.52 13.26
CA GLU A 204 -0.24 21.31 13.49
C GLU A 204 -1.59 21.64 14.10
N GLU A 205 -1.62 22.52 15.10
CA GLU A 205 -2.85 22.95 15.79
C GLU A 205 -3.77 23.78 14.89
N SER A 206 -3.20 24.51 13.93
CA SER A 206 -3.99 25.24 12.93
C SER A 206 -4.71 24.33 11.92
N PHE A 207 -4.39 23.04 11.88
CA PHE A 207 -5.00 22.10 10.94
C PHE A 207 -6.48 21.85 11.31
N PRO A 208 -7.46 22.17 10.44
CA PRO A 208 -8.89 22.13 10.78
C PRO A 208 -9.48 20.71 10.82
N HIS A 209 -8.67 19.67 10.63
CA HIS A 209 -9.12 18.28 10.51
C HIS A 209 -8.31 17.37 11.44
N ASN A 210 -8.92 16.27 11.88
CA ASN A 210 -8.17 15.23 12.60
C ASN A 210 -7.51 14.30 11.58
N GLU A 211 -6.25 13.97 11.81
CA GLU A 211 -5.49 13.05 10.98
C GLU A 211 -6.04 11.63 11.08
N THR A 212 -5.99 10.92 9.96
CA THR A 212 -6.21 9.47 9.94
C THR A 212 -4.97 8.74 10.47
N PRO A 213 -5.09 7.50 10.98
CA PRO A 213 -3.92 6.73 11.41
C PRO A 213 -2.86 6.59 10.31
N GLY A 214 -3.28 6.41 9.05
CA GLY A 214 -2.37 6.36 7.90
C GLY A 214 -1.68 7.69 7.60
N GLN A 215 -2.37 8.83 7.76
CA GLN A 215 -1.76 10.15 7.65
C GLN A 215 -0.74 10.40 8.76
N ALA A 216 -1.10 10.11 10.02
CA ALA A 216 -0.21 10.28 11.16
C ALA A 216 1.07 9.46 11.03
N ARG A 217 0.96 8.20 10.58
CA ARG A 217 2.13 7.36 10.28
C ARG A 217 2.98 7.95 9.15
N ALA A 218 2.37 8.37 8.04
CA ALA A 218 3.10 8.97 6.93
C ALA A 218 3.82 10.28 7.32
N ILE A 219 3.24 11.08 8.21
CA ILE A 219 3.87 12.29 8.75
C ILE A 219 5.06 11.91 9.63
N ALA A 220 4.89 10.96 10.55
CA ALA A 220 5.96 10.48 11.41
C ALA A 220 7.14 9.92 10.59
N ASP A 221 6.86 9.06 9.61
CA ASP A 221 7.90 8.47 8.77
C ASP A 221 8.72 9.55 8.01
N VAL A 222 8.05 10.60 7.52
CA VAL A 222 8.72 11.72 6.83
C VAL A 222 9.58 12.54 7.80
N LEU A 223 9.09 12.78 9.02
CA LEU A 223 9.85 13.52 10.03
C LEU A 223 11.06 12.71 10.51
N ASP A 224 10.92 11.40 10.70
CA ASP A 224 12.01 10.51 11.07
C ASP A 224 13.10 10.50 9.99
N ASP A 225 12.72 10.44 8.71
CA ASP A 225 13.67 10.52 7.60
C ASP A 225 14.42 11.87 7.58
N LEU A 226 13.69 12.99 7.69
CA LEU A 226 14.27 14.34 7.69
C LEU A 226 15.21 14.58 8.88
N THR A 227 14.93 13.94 10.02
CA THR A 227 15.77 14.06 11.23
C THR A 227 16.89 13.02 11.30
N SER A 228 17.02 12.17 10.28
CA SER A 228 18.08 11.17 10.14
C SER A 228 19.33 11.74 9.45
N ASP A 229 20.44 11.02 9.54
CA ASP A 229 21.69 11.35 8.82
C ASP A 229 21.66 10.90 7.34
N ARG A 230 20.60 10.21 6.90
CA ARG A 230 20.45 9.67 5.54
C ARG A 230 19.54 10.60 4.70
N PRO A 231 19.88 10.83 3.42
CA PRO A 231 19.01 11.61 2.55
C PRO A 231 17.70 10.86 2.26
N MET A 232 16.57 11.51 2.50
CA MET A 232 15.22 11.02 2.26
C MET A 232 14.93 10.89 0.76
N ASP A 233 14.34 9.76 0.35
CA ASP A 233 13.66 9.59 -0.94
C ASP A 233 12.37 8.79 -0.76
N ARG A 234 11.37 9.44 -0.17
CA ARG A 234 10.11 8.80 0.21
C ARG A 234 9.03 9.00 -0.85
N LEU A 235 8.28 7.94 -1.13
CA LEU A 235 7.04 8.00 -1.90
C LEU A 235 5.83 7.97 -0.95
N ILE A 236 4.98 8.99 -1.00
CA ILE A 236 3.67 8.98 -0.35
C ILE A 236 2.62 8.58 -1.39
N CYS A 237 2.01 7.43 -1.15
CA CYS A 237 0.92 6.91 -1.96
C CYS A 237 -0.40 7.00 -1.19
N GLY A 238 -1.42 7.54 -1.81
CA GLY A 238 -2.77 7.52 -1.25
C GLY A 238 -3.76 8.08 -2.25
N ASP A 239 -5.04 7.75 -2.11
CA ASP A 239 -6.02 8.23 -3.07
C ASP A 239 -6.08 9.78 -3.08
N VAL A 240 -6.59 10.32 -4.19
CA VAL A 240 -6.85 11.75 -4.35
C VAL A 240 -7.69 12.25 -3.17
N GLY A 241 -7.28 13.28 -2.44
CA GLY A 241 -8.04 13.81 -1.30
C GLY A 241 -7.81 13.10 0.04
N TYR A 242 -6.84 12.18 0.15
CA TYR A 242 -6.46 11.54 1.41
C TYR A 242 -5.44 12.36 2.22
N GLY A 243 -5.35 13.66 1.97
CA GLY A 243 -4.46 14.57 2.69
C GLY A 243 -2.97 14.36 2.43
N LYS A 244 -2.57 13.88 1.24
CA LYS A 244 -1.15 13.85 0.82
C LYS A 244 -0.50 15.23 0.92
N THR A 245 -1.27 16.26 0.55
CA THR A 245 -0.84 17.66 0.66
C THR A 245 -0.55 18.06 2.10
N GLU A 246 -1.24 17.49 3.10
CA GLU A 246 -0.94 17.76 4.51
C GLU A 246 0.46 17.29 4.90
N VAL A 247 0.81 16.08 4.47
CA VAL A 247 2.15 15.50 4.70
C VAL A 247 3.22 16.41 4.07
N ALA A 248 2.97 16.90 2.85
CA ALA A 248 3.88 17.80 2.15
C ALA A 248 3.99 19.19 2.80
N VAL A 249 2.89 19.76 3.30
CA VAL A 249 2.87 21.04 4.01
C VAL A 249 3.72 20.96 5.28
N ARG A 250 3.55 19.89 6.07
CA ARG A 250 4.33 19.66 7.28
C ARG A 250 5.81 19.43 6.99
N ALA A 251 6.13 18.60 6.00
CA ALA A 251 7.52 18.38 5.58
C ALA A 251 8.19 19.67 5.13
N ALA A 252 7.50 20.48 4.31
CA ALA A 252 8.01 21.75 3.84
C ALA A 252 8.27 22.73 4.98
N PHE A 253 7.29 22.89 5.89
CA PHE A 253 7.47 23.79 7.03
C PHE A 253 8.63 23.39 7.92
N LYS A 254 8.81 22.09 8.16
CA LYS A 254 9.92 21.59 8.98
C LYS A 254 11.30 21.97 8.42
N VAL A 255 11.44 21.94 7.10
CA VAL A 255 12.68 22.30 6.40
C VAL A 255 12.90 23.82 6.42
N ILE A 256 11.81 24.59 6.27
CA ILE A 256 11.83 26.06 6.35
C ILE A 256 12.16 26.55 7.76
N GLU A 257 11.66 25.88 8.80
CA GLU A 257 11.97 26.17 10.20
C GLU A 257 13.48 26.14 10.49
N ASP A 258 14.24 25.30 9.76
CA ASP A 258 15.71 25.20 9.87
C ASP A 258 16.45 26.16 8.90
N GLY A 259 15.74 27.06 8.23
CA GLY A 259 16.30 28.08 7.34
C GLY A 259 16.69 27.56 5.94
N PHE A 260 16.07 26.46 5.49
CA PHE A 260 16.25 25.93 4.14
C PHE A 260 15.04 26.21 3.24
N GLN A 261 15.31 26.34 1.95
CA GLN A 261 14.30 26.55 0.92
C GLN A 261 13.68 25.23 0.48
N VAL A 262 12.41 25.30 0.05
CA VAL A 262 11.63 24.16 -0.45
C VAL A 262 11.15 24.44 -1.87
N ALA A 263 11.30 23.45 -2.75
CA ALA A 263 10.76 23.50 -4.11
C ALA A 263 9.65 22.45 -4.29
N VAL A 264 8.49 22.89 -4.77
CA VAL A 264 7.35 22.01 -5.09
C VAL A 264 7.17 21.97 -6.60
N LEU A 265 7.51 20.83 -7.20
CA LEU A 265 7.46 20.61 -8.64
C LEU A 265 6.19 19.86 -9.04
N VAL A 266 5.40 20.48 -9.91
CA VAL A 266 4.10 19.96 -10.37
C VAL A 266 3.98 19.97 -11.90
N PRO A 267 3.20 19.06 -12.52
CA PRO A 267 3.20 18.92 -13.98
C PRO A 267 2.42 20.01 -14.71
N THR A 268 1.42 20.63 -14.07
CA THR A 268 0.52 21.59 -14.69
C THR A 268 0.48 22.92 -13.94
N THR A 269 0.25 24.02 -14.66
CA THR A 269 0.10 25.36 -14.08
C THR A 269 -1.06 25.43 -13.08
N VAL A 270 -2.15 24.71 -13.34
CA VAL A 270 -3.33 24.72 -12.47
C VAL A 270 -3.01 24.04 -11.13
N LEU A 271 -2.33 22.89 -11.15
CA LEU A 271 -1.80 22.29 -9.93
C LEU A 271 -0.84 23.23 -9.20
N ALA A 272 -0.04 24.02 -9.93
CA ALA A 272 0.89 24.96 -9.31
C ALA A 272 0.16 26.04 -8.53
N GLU A 273 -0.89 26.64 -9.11
CA GLU A 273 -1.73 27.60 -8.40
C GLU A 273 -2.45 26.94 -7.20
N GLN A 274 -3.02 25.73 -7.38
CA GLN A 274 -3.72 25.04 -6.29
C GLN A 274 -2.82 24.76 -5.09
N HIS A 275 -1.62 24.23 -5.33
CA HIS A 275 -0.64 24.01 -4.28
C HIS A 275 -0.20 25.35 -3.68
N ALA A 276 0.14 26.36 -4.49
CA ALA A 276 0.57 27.66 -3.98
C ALA A 276 -0.49 28.31 -3.07
N THR A 277 -1.77 28.26 -3.45
CA THR A 277 -2.88 28.73 -2.60
C THR A 277 -2.95 27.92 -1.31
N THR A 278 -2.90 26.59 -1.39
CA THR A 278 -2.98 25.72 -0.19
C THR A 278 -1.81 25.98 0.77
N PHE A 279 -0.58 26.11 0.25
CA PHE A 279 0.60 26.43 1.07
C PHE A 279 0.48 27.83 1.69
N ALA A 280 0.05 28.83 0.92
CA ALA A 280 -0.12 30.19 1.43
C ALA A 280 -1.21 30.29 2.51
N GLU A 281 -2.34 29.61 2.35
CA GLU A 281 -3.41 29.54 3.35
C GLU A 281 -2.95 28.82 4.62
N ARG A 282 -2.18 27.74 4.49
CA ARG A 282 -1.69 26.96 5.63
C ARG A 282 -0.56 27.62 6.39
N PHE A 283 0.24 28.44 5.73
CA PHE A 283 1.26 29.26 6.37
C PHE A 283 0.75 30.65 6.76
N ALA A 284 -0.55 30.89 6.68
CA ALA A 284 -1.14 32.14 7.14
C ALA A 284 -0.86 32.35 8.64
N GLY A 285 -0.25 33.49 8.97
CA GLY A 285 0.17 33.81 10.34
C GLY A 285 1.57 33.34 10.72
N LEU A 286 2.28 32.65 9.81
CA LEU A 286 3.69 32.27 9.98
C LEU A 286 4.59 33.13 9.09
N PRO A 287 5.86 33.38 9.47
CA PRO A 287 6.79 34.22 8.71
C PRO A 287 7.39 33.44 7.52
N VAL A 288 6.55 32.92 6.62
CA VAL A 288 6.95 32.10 5.47
C VAL A 288 6.53 32.78 4.16
N GLN A 289 7.49 32.98 3.26
CA GLN A 289 7.27 33.56 1.94
C GLN A 289 7.04 32.45 0.90
N VAL A 290 5.83 32.41 0.32
CA VAL A 290 5.44 31.46 -0.73
C VAL A 290 5.28 32.19 -2.06
N ALA A 291 5.90 31.68 -3.13
CA ALA A 291 5.65 32.16 -4.49
C ALA A 291 5.32 31.02 -5.45
N CYS A 292 4.64 31.36 -6.54
CA CYS A 292 4.27 30.43 -7.60
C CYS A 292 4.91 30.84 -8.93
N LEU A 293 5.81 30.00 -9.45
CA LEU A 293 6.52 30.19 -10.71
C LEU A 293 5.92 29.32 -11.81
N ASN A 294 5.09 29.94 -12.65
CA ASN A 294 4.44 29.28 -13.77
C ASN A 294 4.21 30.28 -14.93
N ARG A 295 3.49 29.84 -15.97
CA ARG A 295 3.28 30.65 -17.18
C ARG A 295 2.28 31.80 -17.04
N PHE A 296 1.52 31.87 -15.95
CA PHE A 296 0.63 33.01 -15.67
C PHE A 296 1.38 34.22 -15.13
N ARG A 297 2.59 34.02 -14.59
CA ARG A 297 3.43 35.13 -14.13
C ARG A 297 4.04 35.86 -15.32
N THR A 298 3.96 37.18 -15.29
CA THR A 298 4.60 38.07 -16.26
C THR A 298 6.12 37.90 -16.23
N PRO A 299 6.84 38.25 -17.31
CA PRO A 299 8.30 38.17 -17.33
C PRO A 299 8.98 38.99 -16.22
N ALA A 300 8.35 40.08 -15.77
CA ALA A 300 8.85 40.89 -14.66
C ALA A 300 8.72 40.15 -13.31
N GLU A 301 7.56 39.55 -13.05
CA GLU A 301 7.32 38.73 -11.84
C GLU A 301 8.23 37.51 -11.81
N GLN A 302 8.40 36.80 -12.93
CA GLN A 302 9.31 35.65 -12.99
C GLN A 302 10.74 36.05 -12.64
N ARG A 303 11.24 37.18 -13.18
CA ARG A 303 12.59 37.68 -12.85
C ARG A 303 12.74 38.07 -11.38
N ARG A 304 11.68 38.61 -10.77
CA ARG A 304 11.64 38.92 -9.34
C ARG A 304 11.72 37.64 -8.51
N ILE A 305 10.85 36.66 -8.78
CA ILE A 305 10.83 35.37 -8.07
C ILE A 305 12.17 34.65 -8.18
N SER A 306 12.79 34.61 -9.37
CA SER A 306 14.10 34.00 -9.56
C SER A 306 15.22 34.71 -8.79
N ARG A 307 15.11 36.03 -8.57
CA ARG A 307 16.06 36.80 -7.78
C ARG A 307 15.87 36.53 -6.29
N ASP A 308 14.63 36.60 -5.82
CA ASP A 308 14.26 36.35 -4.42
C ASP A 308 14.66 34.92 -3.98
N LEU A 309 14.54 33.94 -4.89
CA LEU A 309 15.06 32.58 -4.72
C LEU A 309 16.58 32.51 -4.55
N ALA A 310 17.32 33.25 -5.38
CA ALA A 310 18.78 33.26 -5.36
C ALA A 310 19.34 34.01 -4.15
N GLU A 311 18.65 35.06 -3.69
CA GLU A 311 18.99 35.83 -2.49
C GLU A 311 18.57 35.10 -1.20
N GLY A 312 17.63 34.14 -1.29
CA GLY A 312 17.13 33.40 -0.13
C GLY A 312 16.05 34.14 0.66
N THR A 313 15.44 35.17 0.08
CA THR A 313 14.30 35.88 0.68
C THR A 313 12.99 35.14 0.48
N LEU A 314 12.96 34.17 -0.45
CA LEU A 314 11.84 33.27 -0.68
C LEU A 314 12.09 31.89 -0.06
N ASP A 315 11.19 31.44 0.81
CA ASP A 315 11.30 30.16 1.51
C ASP A 315 10.76 28.98 0.67
N LEU A 316 9.59 29.17 0.04
CA LEU A 316 8.94 28.13 -0.74
C LEU A 316 8.56 28.61 -2.14
N VAL A 317 8.93 27.83 -3.15
CA VAL A 317 8.46 28.02 -4.52
C VAL A 317 7.67 26.82 -5.01
N VAL A 318 6.44 27.07 -5.48
CA VAL A 318 5.66 26.11 -6.24
C VAL A 318 5.80 26.41 -7.72
N GLY A 319 6.07 25.41 -8.56
CA GLY A 319 6.22 25.68 -9.98
C GLY A 319 6.18 24.46 -10.87
N THR A 320 6.06 24.76 -12.16
CA THR A 320 6.09 23.72 -13.20
C THR A 320 7.52 23.38 -13.60
N HIS A 321 7.70 22.71 -14.75
CA HIS A 321 9.01 22.48 -15.37
C HIS A 321 9.90 23.72 -15.50
N ARG A 322 9.34 24.95 -15.39
CA ARG A 322 10.09 26.20 -15.31
C ARG A 322 11.12 26.24 -14.16
N LEU A 323 10.86 25.54 -13.05
CA LEU A 323 11.81 25.39 -11.94
C LEU A 323 13.05 24.56 -12.30
N LEU A 324 12.98 23.78 -13.39
CA LEU A 324 14.09 22.95 -13.89
C LEU A 324 14.94 23.70 -14.94
N SER A 325 14.66 24.96 -15.22
CA SER A 325 15.45 25.77 -16.13
C SER A 325 16.79 26.16 -15.50
N ALA A 326 17.83 26.33 -16.33
CA ALA A 326 19.20 26.56 -15.86
C ALA A 326 19.41 27.93 -15.17
N ASP A 327 18.50 28.87 -15.38
CA ASP A 327 18.53 30.22 -14.79
C ASP A 327 17.98 30.26 -13.35
N ILE A 328 17.35 29.19 -12.87
CA ILE A 328 16.85 29.10 -11.50
C ILE A 328 17.99 28.64 -10.59
N ARG A 329 18.32 29.48 -9.62
CA ARG A 329 19.32 29.21 -8.59
C ARG A 329 18.68 29.34 -7.21
N TYR A 330 18.94 28.37 -6.36
CA TYR A 330 18.53 28.36 -4.96
C TYR A 330 19.73 28.77 -4.10
N ASN A 331 19.47 29.51 -3.03
CA ASN A 331 20.48 29.80 -2.01
C ASN A 331 20.78 28.51 -1.21
N ARG A 332 19.75 27.91 -0.61
CA ARG A 332 19.87 26.71 0.25
C ARG A 332 18.68 25.77 0.08
N LEU A 333 18.61 25.01 -1.01
CA LEU A 333 17.54 24.03 -1.22
C LEU A 333 17.72 22.82 -0.27
N GLY A 334 16.76 22.59 0.62
CA GLY A 334 16.75 21.45 1.54
C GLY A 334 15.83 20.31 1.09
N LEU A 335 14.68 20.63 0.49
CA LEU A 335 13.66 19.65 0.12
C LEU A 335 13.08 19.90 -1.26
N LEU A 336 12.98 18.84 -2.05
CA LEU A 336 12.26 18.79 -3.32
C LEU A 336 11.01 17.92 -3.19
N ILE A 337 9.85 18.54 -3.29
CA ILE A 337 8.56 17.86 -3.33
C ILE A 337 8.15 17.69 -4.80
N VAL A 338 7.86 16.47 -5.24
CA VAL A 338 7.43 16.18 -6.62
C VAL A 338 6.04 15.56 -6.59
N ASP A 339 5.05 16.24 -7.17
CA ASP A 339 3.70 15.70 -7.30
C ASP A 339 3.47 15.15 -8.71
N GLU A 340 2.80 14.00 -8.82
CA GLU A 340 2.46 13.33 -10.07
C GLU A 340 3.65 13.15 -11.03
N GLU A 341 4.79 12.65 -10.51
CA GLU A 341 6.06 12.48 -11.24
C GLU A 341 5.91 11.81 -12.62
N HIS A 342 4.97 10.87 -12.75
CA HIS A 342 4.75 10.11 -13.97
C HIS A 342 4.44 10.99 -15.19
N ARG A 343 3.87 12.19 -14.98
CA ARG A 343 3.50 13.15 -16.02
C ARG A 343 4.67 13.96 -16.59
N PHE A 344 5.85 13.91 -15.99
CA PHE A 344 7.01 14.63 -16.49
C PHE A 344 7.66 13.89 -17.67
N GLY A 345 8.07 14.67 -18.69
CA GLY A 345 8.82 14.17 -19.84
C GLY A 345 10.22 13.64 -19.45
N VAL A 346 10.84 12.88 -20.37
CA VAL A 346 12.14 12.23 -20.14
C VAL A 346 13.22 13.24 -19.75
N THR A 347 13.31 14.37 -20.44
CA THR A 347 14.30 15.43 -20.16
C THR A 347 14.12 16.06 -18.78
N HIS A 348 12.88 16.23 -18.33
CA HIS A 348 12.57 16.73 -16.99
C HIS A 348 12.96 15.70 -15.92
N LYS A 349 12.69 14.41 -16.15
CA LYS A 349 13.05 13.32 -15.24
C LYS A 349 14.56 13.21 -15.02
N GLU A 350 15.37 13.39 -16.07
CA GLU A 350 16.83 13.43 -15.94
C GLU A 350 17.32 14.60 -15.08
N LYS A 351 16.72 15.78 -15.20
CA LYS A 351 17.05 16.93 -14.35
C LYS A 351 16.63 16.72 -12.90
N ILE A 352 15.42 16.17 -12.69
CA ILE A 352 14.95 15.78 -11.36
C ILE A 352 15.95 14.81 -10.74
N LYS A 353 16.36 13.75 -11.45
CA LYS A 353 17.34 12.76 -10.96
C LYS A 353 18.65 13.40 -10.50
N LYS A 354 19.14 14.43 -11.20
CA LYS A 354 20.33 15.19 -10.78
C LYS A 354 20.10 15.96 -9.48
N MET A 355 18.95 16.62 -9.33
CA MET A 355 18.61 17.32 -8.08
C MET A 355 18.43 16.34 -6.91
N ARG A 356 17.76 15.20 -7.14
CA ARG A 356 17.55 14.15 -6.13
C ARG A 356 18.86 13.64 -5.52
N ALA A 357 19.97 13.71 -6.24
CA ALA A 357 21.26 13.25 -5.73
C ALA A 357 21.85 14.17 -4.63
N ALA A 358 21.33 15.37 -4.45
CA ALA A 358 21.89 16.39 -3.57
C ALA A 358 20.95 16.86 -2.44
N VAL A 359 19.64 16.62 -2.55
CA VAL A 359 18.63 17.10 -1.60
C VAL A 359 17.65 16.00 -1.22
N ASP A 360 16.95 16.19 -0.11
CA ASP A 360 15.86 15.32 0.33
C ASP A 360 14.67 15.43 -0.63
N VAL A 361 13.99 14.30 -0.88
CA VAL A 361 12.96 14.19 -1.91
C VAL A 361 11.70 13.53 -1.36
N LEU A 362 10.58 14.23 -1.50
CA LEU A 362 9.25 13.71 -1.20
C LEU A 362 8.43 13.61 -2.48
N THR A 363 8.09 12.40 -2.91
CA THR A 363 7.22 12.20 -4.08
C THR A 363 5.80 11.91 -3.65
N LEU A 364 4.82 12.60 -4.22
CA LEU A 364 3.39 12.39 -3.97
C LEU A 364 2.74 11.74 -5.20
N THR A 365 1.91 10.72 -4.99
CA THR A 365 1.14 10.11 -6.09
C THR A 365 -0.24 9.62 -5.64
N ALA A 366 -1.23 9.77 -6.52
CA ALA A 366 -2.58 9.22 -6.32
C ALA A 366 -2.65 7.72 -6.59
N THR A 367 -1.90 7.25 -7.59
CA THR A 367 -1.79 5.84 -7.95
C THR A 367 -0.30 5.49 -7.98
N PRO A 368 0.16 4.49 -7.24
CA PRO A 368 1.56 4.14 -7.28
C PRO A 368 1.85 3.61 -8.69
N ILE A 369 2.83 4.21 -9.36
CA ILE A 369 3.30 3.71 -10.65
C ILE A 369 3.75 2.28 -10.41
N PRO A 370 3.36 1.30 -11.24
CA PRO A 370 3.69 -0.10 -10.97
C PRO A 370 5.18 -0.37 -10.71
N ARG A 371 6.06 0.38 -11.36
CA ARG A 371 7.52 0.33 -11.16
C ARG A 371 7.92 0.77 -9.76
N THR A 372 7.37 1.89 -9.33
CA THR A 372 7.69 2.51 -8.04
C THR A 372 7.08 1.73 -6.90
N LEU A 373 5.89 1.15 -7.10
CA LEU A 373 5.29 0.20 -6.17
C LEU A 373 6.21 -1.02 -5.98
N GLN A 374 6.66 -1.62 -7.09
CA GLN A 374 7.56 -2.78 -7.05
C GLN A 374 8.89 -2.45 -6.37
N MET A 375 9.53 -1.32 -6.69
CA MET A 375 10.77 -0.89 -6.03
C MET A 375 10.58 -0.66 -4.53
N SER A 376 9.41 -0.20 -4.12
CA SER A 376 9.06 -0.05 -2.71
C SER A 376 8.83 -1.41 -2.04
N LEU A 377 8.16 -2.34 -2.73
CA LEU A 377 7.98 -3.73 -2.29
C LEU A 377 9.30 -4.52 -2.22
N LEU A 378 10.33 -4.08 -2.94
CA LEU A 378 11.70 -4.60 -2.86
C LEU A 378 12.52 -3.94 -1.74
N GLY A 379 11.92 -3.02 -0.98
CA GLY A 379 12.59 -2.25 0.08
C GLY A 379 13.70 -1.35 -0.44
N ILE A 380 13.73 -1.04 -1.74
CA ILE A 380 14.74 -0.17 -2.36
C ILE A 380 14.35 1.30 -2.16
N ARG A 381 13.05 1.59 -2.05
CA ARG A 381 12.50 2.93 -1.84
C ARG A 381 11.48 2.91 -0.70
N ASP A 382 11.55 3.88 0.20
CA ASP A 382 10.61 3.99 1.30
C ASP A 382 9.24 4.46 0.79
N LEU A 383 8.19 3.74 1.20
CA LEU A 383 6.80 3.97 0.79
C LEU A 383 5.90 4.05 2.01
N SER A 384 5.19 5.16 2.15
CA SER A 384 4.09 5.28 3.10
C SER A 384 2.77 5.27 2.34
N VAL A 385 1.88 4.33 2.69
CA VAL A 385 0.55 4.20 2.10
C VAL A 385 -0.50 4.79 3.02
N ILE A 386 -1.24 5.79 2.52
CA ILE A 386 -2.42 6.34 3.18
C ILE A 386 -3.64 5.65 2.55
N SER A 387 -4.21 4.67 3.24
CA SER A 387 -5.37 3.90 2.79
C SER A 387 -6.70 4.36 3.40
N THR A 388 -6.66 5.07 4.53
CA THR A 388 -7.86 5.49 5.25
C THR A 388 -8.37 6.86 4.75
N PRO A 389 -9.61 6.96 4.22
CA PRO A 389 -10.19 8.25 3.82
C PRO A 389 -10.49 9.15 5.04
N PRO A 390 -10.49 10.49 4.87
CA PRO A 390 -10.97 11.41 5.89
C PRO A 390 -12.46 11.19 6.23
N ARG A 391 -12.84 11.42 7.49
CA ARG A 391 -14.22 11.29 7.98
C ARG A 391 -15.14 12.27 7.23
N ARG A 392 -16.08 11.75 6.42
CA ARG A 392 -17.16 12.39 5.62
C ARG A 392 -17.04 12.27 4.09
N ARG A 393 -16.00 11.61 3.55
CA ARG A 393 -16.00 11.29 2.11
C ARG A 393 -16.98 10.16 1.81
N ARG A 394 -17.92 10.38 0.88
CA ARG A 394 -18.82 9.34 0.37
C ARG A 394 -18.19 8.67 -0.85
N SER A 395 -18.37 7.36 -0.99
CA SER A 395 -17.89 6.64 -2.18
C SER A 395 -18.61 7.13 -3.44
N VAL A 396 -17.91 7.11 -4.58
CA VAL A 396 -18.50 7.48 -5.87
C VAL A 396 -19.36 6.31 -6.37
N LYS A 397 -20.67 6.53 -6.50
CA LYS A 397 -21.59 5.51 -7.04
C LYS A 397 -21.34 5.39 -8.54
N THR A 398 -20.89 4.20 -8.96
CA THR A 398 -20.50 3.94 -10.35
C THR A 398 -21.59 3.13 -11.04
N PHE A 399 -22.03 3.57 -12.21
CA PHE A 399 -23.04 2.92 -13.03
C PHE A 399 -22.45 2.57 -14.39
N LEU A 400 -22.60 1.31 -14.81
CA LEU A 400 -22.31 0.89 -16.18
C LEU A 400 -23.61 0.91 -16.99
N ALA A 401 -23.67 1.69 -18.06
CA ALA A 401 -24.87 1.88 -18.86
C ALA A 401 -24.57 1.91 -20.36
N ARG A 402 -25.59 1.61 -21.18
CA ARG A 402 -25.51 1.85 -22.62
C ARG A 402 -25.45 3.36 -22.88
N ALA A 403 -24.67 3.77 -23.87
CA ALA A 403 -24.60 5.15 -24.32
C ALA A 403 -25.94 5.58 -24.95
N ASP A 404 -26.81 6.18 -24.13
CA ASP A 404 -28.14 6.66 -24.50
C ASP A 404 -28.28 8.16 -24.18
N ARG A 405 -28.95 8.91 -25.07
CA ARG A 405 -29.17 10.36 -24.90
C ARG A 405 -29.99 10.67 -23.65
N LEU A 406 -30.97 9.83 -23.31
CA LEU A 406 -31.83 10.02 -22.15
C LEU A 406 -31.03 9.91 -20.85
N VAL A 407 -30.11 8.94 -20.75
CA VAL A 407 -29.24 8.75 -19.59
C VAL A 407 -28.31 9.95 -19.40
N ILE A 408 -27.73 10.46 -20.49
CA ILE A 408 -26.88 11.66 -20.44
C ILE A 408 -27.70 12.86 -19.97
N ARG A 409 -28.88 13.09 -20.56
CA ARG A 409 -29.77 14.21 -20.19
C ARG A 409 -30.17 14.17 -18.72
N GLU A 410 -30.56 12.99 -18.21
CA GLU A 410 -30.96 12.82 -16.81
C GLU A 410 -29.80 13.07 -15.86
N ALA A 411 -28.60 12.55 -16.17
CA ALA A 411 -27.41 12.75 -15.37
C ALA A 411 -26.99 14.24 -15.31
N VAL A 412 -27.01 14.94 -16.45
CA VAL A 412 -26.70 16.37 -16.53
C VAL A 412 -27.74 17.21 -15.79
N THR A 413 -29.03 16.96 -16.02
CA THR A 413 -30.12 17.71 -15.37
C THR A 413 -30.11 17.52 -13.85
N ARG A 414 -29.86 16.29 -13.37
CA ARG A 414 -29.75 15.99 -11.94
C ARG A 414 -28.61 16.76 -11.27
N GLU A 415 -27.47 16.92 -11.95
CA GLU A 415 -26.35 17.69 -11.41
C GLU A 415 -26.64 19.18 -11.33
N LEU A 416 -27.21 19.73 -12.39
CA LEU A 416 -27.57 21.15 -12.47
C LEU A 416 -28.63 21.51 -11.41
N ALA A 417 -29.62 20.65 -11.20
CA ALA A 417 -30.67 20.86 -10.20
C ALA A 417 -30.13 20.98 -8.76
N ARG A 418 -28.95 20.42 -8.47
CA ARG A 418 -28.27 20.55 -7.17
C ARG A 418 -27.19 21.62 -7.13
N GLY A 419 -27.09 22.45 -8.17
CA GLY A 419 -26.09 23.51 -8.31
C GLY A 419 -24.66 22.99 -8.33
N GLY A 420 -24.44 21.81 -8.91
CA GLY A 420 -23.11 21.21 -9.07
C GLY A 420 -22.62 21.30 -10.50
N GLN A 421 -21.36 20.90 -10.69
CA GLN A 421 -20.70 20.84 -12.00
C GLN A 421 -20.43 19.39 -12.39
N LEU A 422 -20.29 19.12 -13.69
CA LEU A 422 -19.94 17.78 -14.16
C LEU A 422 -18.90 17.76 -15.28
N PHE A 423 -18.15 16.66 -15.30
CA PHE A 423 -17.24 16.32 -16.38
C PHE A 423 -17.92 15.37 -17.36
N PHE A 424 -17.84 15.68 -18.66
CA PHE A 424 -18.19 14.77 -19.73
C PHE A 424 -16.93 14.37 -20.50
N VAL A 425 -16.43 13.17 -20.26
CA VAL A 425 -15.20 12.67 -20.88
C VAL A 425 -15.52 12.03 -22.23
N HIS A 426 -14.99 12.60 -23.30
CA HIS A 426 -15.05 12.07 -24.66
C HIS A 426 -13.65 12.09 -25.28
N ASN A 427 -13.00 10.92 -25.31
CA ASN A 427 -11.59 10.81 -25.71
C ASN A 427 -11.35 10.79 -27.24
N ARG A 428 -12.01 11.69 -27.99
CA ARG A 428 -11.81 11.88 -29.44
C ARG A 428 -12.01 13.36 -29.82
N VAL A 429 -10.90 14.05 -30.11
CA VAL A 429 -10.92 15.48 -30.44
C VAL A 429 -11.77 15.79 -31.68
N ARG A 430 -11.71 14.95 -32.71
CA ARG A 430 -12.50 15.15 -33.96
C ARG A 430 -14.01 15.26 -33.74
N THR A 431 -14.55 14.64 -32.69
CA THR A 431 -15.99 14.54 -32.43
C THR A 431 -16.41 15.22 -31.14
N ILE A 432 -15.48 15.87 -30.43
CA ILE A 432 -15.76 16.48 -29.11
C ILE A 432 -16.74 17.65 -29.20
N HIS A 433 -16.62 18.49 -30.24
CA HIS A 433 -17.52 19.63 -30.44
C HIS A 433 -18.95 19.17 -30.75
N ARG A 434 -19.11 18.16 -31.62
CA ARG A 434 -20.42 17.53 -31.89
C ARG A 434 -21.06 16.95 -30.63
N MET A 435 -20.24 16.41 -29.73
CA MET A 435 -20.72 15.89 -28.44
C MET A 435 -21.19 17.03 -27.53
N ALA A 436 -20.48 18.17 -27.52
CA ALA A 436 -20.89 19.36 -26.78
C ALA A 436 -22.20 19.95 -27.32
N GLU A 437 -22.32 20.09 -28.64
CA GLU A 437 -23.56 20.50 -29.33
C GLU A 437 -24.73 19.58 -28.97
N MET A 438 -24.51 18.25 -28.98
CA MET A 438 -25.55 17.29 -28.59
C MET A 438 -25.99 17.49 -27.13
N ILE A 439 -25.05 17.75 -26.21
CA ILE A 439 -25.40 18.01 -24.80
C ILE A 439 -26.16 19.34 -24.66
N GLU A 440 -25.77 20.36 -25.42
CA GLU A 440 -26.44 21.66 -25.47
C GLU A 440 -27.87 21.55 -25.98
N GLU A 441 -28.09 20.78 -27.06
CA GLU A 441 -29.43 20.46 -27.57
C GLU A 441 -30.30 19.72 -26.53
N GLN A 442 -29.72 18.80 -25.76
CA GLN A 442 -30.45 18.04 -24.75
C GLN A 442 -30.72 18.84 -23.47
N VAL A 443 -29.85 19.79 -23.13
CA VAL A 443 -29.92 20.59 -21.89
C VAL A 443 -29.54 22.05 -22.19
N PRO A 444 -30.45 22.86 -22.76
CA PRO A 444 -30.15 24.23 -23.20
C PRO A 444 -29.76 25.19 -22.07
N GLN A 445 -30.13 24.88 -20.83
CA GLN A 445 -29.82 25.68 -19.65
C GLN A 445 -28.39 25.49 -19.13
N ALA A 446 -27.64 24.52 -19.65
CA ALA A 446 -26.29 24.21 -19.18
C ALA A 446 -25.24 25.11 -19.84
N ARG A 447 -24.36 25.75 -19.06
CA ARG A 447 -23.21 26.48 -19.60
C ARG A 447 -22.08 25.49 -19.91
N ILE A 448 -21.86 25.20 -21.18
CA ILE A 448 -20.93 24.15 -21.62
C ILE A 448 -19.60 24.74 -22.08
N GLY A 449 -18.50 24.14 -21.64
CA GLY A 449 -17.15 24.41 -22.16
C GLY A 449 -16.50 23.16 -22.75
N VAL A 450 -15.62 23.34 -23.74
CA VAL A 450 -14.88 22.25 -24.38
C VAL A 450 -13.40 22.38 -24.10
N ALA A 451 -12.76 21.31 -23.64
CA ALA A 451 -11.34 21.30 -23.30
C ALA A 451 -10.62 20.04 -23.81
N HIS A 452 -9.60 20.19 -24.66
CA HIS A 452 -8.82 19.06 -25.17
C HIS A 452 -7.33 19.36 -25.33
N GLY A 453 -6.51 18.31 -25.38
CA GLY A 453 -5.04 18.44 -25.38
C GLY A 453 -4.41 19.09 -26.63
N GLN A 454 -5.13 19.11 -27.76
CA GLN A 454 -4.68 19.80 -28.97
C GLN A 454 -4.92 21.32 -28.94
N MET A 455 -5.60 21.85 -27.91
CA MET A 455 -5.82 23.29 -27.79
C MET A 455 -4.50 24.00 -27.43
N PRO A 456 -4.32 25.25 -27.87
CA PRO A 456 -3.26 26.10 -27.34
C PRO A 456 -3.32 26.13 -25.81
N ALA A 457 -2.16 25.95 -25.17
CA ALA A 457 -2.06 25.77 -23.72
C ALA A 457 -2.71 26.92 -22.92
N ARG A 458 -2.65 28.15 -23.44
CA ARG A 458 -3.29 29.34 -22.86
C ARG A 458 -4.82 29.27 -22.90
N GLN A 459 -5.39 28.83 -24.01
CA GLN A 459 -6.84 28.70 -24.19
C GLN A 459 -7.41 27.61 -23.29
N LEU A 460 -6.72 26.47 -23.21
CA LEU A 460 -7.10 25.36 -22.34
C LEU A 460 -7.18 25.82 -20.87
N GLU A 461 -6.18 26.55 -20.41
CA GLU A 461 -6.14 27.10 -19.06
C GLU A 461 -7.27 28.08 -18.76
N GLU A 462 -7.55 29.00 -19.68
CA GLU A 462 -8.63 29.98 -19.51
C GLU A 462 -9.97 29.27 -19.31
N ILE A 463 -10.27 28.25 -20.11
CA ILE A 463 -11.47 27.43 -19.97
C ILE A 463 -11.49 26.70 -18.62
N MET A 464 -10.35 26.17 -18.18
CA MET A 464 -10.25 25.52 -16.88
C MET A 464 -10.51 26.49 -15.72
N VAL A 465 -9.99 27.72 -15.78
CA VAL A 465 -10.23 28.75 -14.75
C VAL A 465 -11.71 29.12 -14.69
N ARG A 466 -12.34 29.32 -15.84
CA ARG A 466 -13.78 29.60 -15.93
C ARG A 466 -14.62 28.46 -15.34
N PHE A 467 -14.23 27.22 -15.60
CA PHE A 467 -14.88 26.06 -14.97
C PHE A 467 -14.65 26.04 -13.45
N ILE A 468 -13.44 26.29 -12.95
CA ILE A 468 -13.18 26.35 -11.49
C ILE A 468 -13.99 27.47 -10.81
N ARG A 469 -14.15 28.63 -11.47
CA ARG A 469 -14.95 29.78 -10.99
C ARG A 469 -16.46 29.59 -11.11
N HIS A 470 -16.93 28.40 -11.52
CA HIS A 470 -18.35 28.10 -11.70
C HIS A 470 -19.04 28.97 -12.76
N GLU A 471 -18.29 29.49 -13.73
CA GLU A 471 -18.82 30.18 -14.91
C GLU A 471 -19.30 29.20 -15.98
N LEU A 472 -18.88 27.94 -15.89
CA LEU A 472 -19.27 26.82 -16.73
C LEU A 472 -19.80 25.68 -15.85
N ASP A 473 -20.89 25.04 -16.25
CA ASP A 473 -21.52 23.95 -15.50
C ASP A 473 -21.05 22.57 -15.97
N VAL A 474 -20.83 22.44 -17.28
CA VAL A 474 -20.42 21.17 -17.92
C VAL A 474 -19.11 21.38 -18.67
N LEU A 475 -18.11 20.55 -18.34
CA LEU A 475 -16.85 20.52 -19.08
C LEU A 475 -16.77 19.25 -19.95
N VAL A 476 -16.94 19.42 -21.25
CA VAL A 476 -16.74 18.35 -22.24
C VAL A 476 -15.25 18.28 -22.55
N CYS A 477 -14.61 17.19 -22.14
CA CYS A 477 -13.16 17.09 -22.16
C CYS A 477 -12.63 15.73 -22.63
N THR A 478 -11.36 15.70 -23.07
CA THR A 478 -10.64 14.44 -23.22
C THR A 478 -10.07 13.98 -21.87
N THR A 479 -9.19 12.98 -21.84
CA THR A 479 -8.49 12.55 -20.61
C THR A 479 -7.56 13.60 -20.01
N ILE A 480 -7.53 14.84 -20.52
CA ILE A 480 -6.73 15.93 -19.95
C ILE A 480 -7.04 16.23 -18.48
N ILE A 481 -8.27 15.97 -18.00
CA ILE A 481 -8.64 16.18 -16.60
C ILE A 481 -7.96 15.18 -15.64
N GLU A 482 -7.36 14.13 -16.19
CA GLU A 482 -6.51 13.18 -15.48
C GLU A 482 -5.25 13.88 -14.91
N SER A 483 -4.88 15.07 -15.39
CA SER A 483 -3.62 15.79 -15.06
C SER A 483 -3.62 16.67 -13.81
N GLY A 484 -4.45 16.36 -12.82
CA GLY A 484 -4.29 16.94 -11.47
C GLY A 484 -5.40 17.88 -10.99
N LEU A 485 -6.42 18.15 -11.80
CA LEU A 485 -7.44 19.13 -11.44
C LEU A 485 -8.26 18.64 -10.23
N ASP A 486 -8.15 19.35 -9.12
CA ASP A 486 -9.09 19.26 -7.99
C ASP A 486 -10.22 20.26 -8.19
N ILE A 487 -11.42 19.80 -8.48
CA ILE A 487 -12.61 20.67 -8.56
C ILE A 487 -13.62 20.14 -7.57
N ALA A 488 -13.60 20.69 -6.35
CA ALA A 488 -14.45 20.27 -5.25
C ALA A 488 -15.97 20.33 -5.57
N ASN A 489 -16.36 21.21 -6.49
CA ASN A 489 -17.75 21.41 -6.92
C ASN A 489 -18.19 20.44 -8.03
N ALA A 490 -17.27 19.71 -8.66
CA ALA A 490 -17.59 18.70 -9.66
C ALA A 490 -17.94 17.37 -8.98
N ASN A 491 -19.23 17.03 -8.97
CA ASN A 491 -19.73 15.85 -8.24
C ASN A 491 -20.21 14.71 -9.16
N THR A 492 -20.32 14.94 -10.47
CA THR A 492 -20.69 13.90 -11.44
C THR A 492 -19.68 13.82 -12.58
N ILE A 493 -19.34 12.61 -13.00
CA ILE A 493 -18.54 12.35 -14.19
C ILE A 493 -19.28 11.37 -15.12
N ILE A 494 -19.30 11.69 -16.40
CA ILE A 494 -19.82 10.82 -17.45
C ILE A 494 -18.64 10.47 -18.36
N ILE A 495 -18.35 9.19 -18.50
CA ILE A 495 -17.23 8.67 -19.31
C ILE A 495 -17.81 7.97 -20.53
N ASN A 496 -17.72 8.64 -21.68
CA ASN A 496 -18.14 8.08 -22.95
C ASN A 496 -17.09 7.10 -23.49
N ARG A 497 -17.54 5.97 -24.04
CA ARG A 497 -16.69 4.89 -24.55
C ARG A 497 -15.70 4.36 -23.49
N ALA A 498 -16.22 4.04 -22.30
CA ALA A 498 -15.43 3.46 -21.22
C ALA A 498 -14.78 2.11 -21.60
N ASP A 499 -15.28 1.45 -22.64
CA ASP A 499 -14.69 0.26 -23.26
C ASP A 499 -13.29 0.51 -23.88
N HIS A 500 -12.94 1.75 -24.23
CA HIS A 500 -11.63 2.11 -24.83
C HIS A 500 -10.61 2.65 -23.83
N LEU A 501 -10.99 2.89 -22.57
CA LEU A 501 -10.10 3.48 -21.56
C LEU A 501 -9.51 2.41 -20.65
N GLY A 502 -8.24 2.58 -20.27
CA GLY A 502 -7.60 1.70 -19.29
C GLY A 502 -8.21 1.83 -17.90
N LEU A 503 -8.01 0.83 -17.06
CA LEU A 503 -8.61 0.78 -15.72
C LEU A 503 -8.02 1.82 -14.77
N ALA A 504 -6.70 2.02 -14.79
CA ALA A 504 -6.09 3.17 -14.12
C ALA A 504 -6.67 4.51 -14.59
N ASP A 505 -6.87 4.70 -15.90
CA ASP A 505 -7.37 5.95 -16.46
C ASP A 505 -8.81 6.24 -15.96
N ILE A 506 -9.71 5.25 -16.04
CA ILE A 506 -11.10 5.39 -15.56
C ILE A 506 -11.12 5.67 -14.06
N TYR A 507 -10.25 5.02 -13.28
CA TYR A 507 -10.18 5.25 -11.84
C TYR A 507 -9.65 6.63 -11.48
N GLN A 508 -8.61 7.10 -12.18
CA GLN A 508 -8.09 8.45 -12.00
C GLN A 508 -9.14 9.49 -12.38
N LEU A 509 -9.87 9.30 -13.48
CA LEU A 509 -10.99 10.13 -13.89
C LEU A 509 -12.12 10.12 -12.83
N ARG A 510 -12.50 8.94 -12.34
CA ARG A 510 -13.49 8.78 -11.25
C ARG A 510 -13.05 9.50 -9.97
N GLY A 511 -11.76 9.44 -9.63
CA GLY A 511 -11.17 10.12 -8.49
C GLY A 511 -11.17 11.65 -8.59
N ARG A 512 -11.49 12.22 -9.76
CA ARG A 512 -11.67 13.67 -9.94
C ARG A 512 -13.01 14.17 -9.38
N VAL A 513 -13.97 13.29 -9.10
CA VAL A 513 -15.25 13.63 -8.46
C VAL A 513 -15.34 13.03 -7.05
N GLY A 514 -16.23 13.55 -6.20
CA GLY A 514 -16.46 12.99 -4.86
C GLY A 514 -15.51 13.53 -3.79
N ARG A 515 -15.23 14.83 -3.85
CA ARG A 515 -14.44 15.54 -2.84
C ARG A 515 -15.28 16.35 -1.85
N SER A 516 -16.55 16.61 -2.16
CA SER A 516 -17.50 17.22 -1.24
C SER A 516 -18.15 16.17 -0.32
N SER A 517 -18.88 16.62 0.71
CA SER A 517 -19.74 15.74 1.53
C SER A 517 -20.98 15.25 0.79
N ARG A 518 -21.22 15.71 -0.45
CA ARG A 518 -22.36 15.29 -1.27
C ARG A 518 -22.05 13.98 -1.98
N GLN A 519 -23.10 13.24 -2.31
CA GLN A 519 -22.97 11.98 -3.04
C GLN A 519 -22.48 12.26 -4.47
N SER A 520 -21.42 11.58 -4.90
CA SER A 520 -20.92 11.66 -6.27
C SER A 520 -21.30 10.45 -7.11
N TYR A 521 -21.36 10.67 -8.42
CA TYR A 521 -21.81 9.70 -9.41
C TYR A 521 -20.81 9.60 -10.57
N ALA A 522 -20.56 8.37 -11.02
CA ALA A 522 -19.76 8.08 -12.20
C ALA A 522 -20.57 7.21 -13.17
N TYR A 523 -20.82 7.70 -14.38
CA TYR A 523 -21.52 6.98 -15.44
C TYR A 523 -20.51 6.49 -16.47
N LEU A 524 -20.34 5.17 -16.58
CA LEU A 524 -19.49 4.52 -17.57
C LEU A 524 -20.37 4.11 -18.74
N LEU A 525 -20.25 4.81 -19.86
CA LEU A 525 -21.08 4.58 -21.05
C LEU A 525 -20.34 3.68 -22.04
N VAL A 526 -21.02 2.62 -22.47
CA VAL A 526 -20.54 1.67 -23.49
C VAL A 526 -21.55 1.57 -24.65
N PRO A 527 -21.13 1.26 -25.89
CA PRO A 527 -22.04 1.17 -27.03
C PRO A 527 -23.05 0.02 -26.90
N SER A 528 -22.61 -1.12 -26.38
CA SER A 528 -23.45 -2.28 -26.07
C SER A 528 -22.86 -3.00 -24.85
N LEU A 529 -23.71 -3.59 -24.01
CA LEU A 529 -23.26 -4.40 -22.86
C LEU A 529 -22.92 -5.84 -23.28
N GLU A 530 -23.52 -6.33 -24.35
CA GLU A 530 -23.38 -7.71 -24.83
C GLU A 530 -22.09 -7.90 -25.62
N GLU A 531 -21.78 -6.94 -26.50
CA GLU A 531 -20.63 -6.97 -27.43
C GLU A 531 -19.28 -6.57 -26.81
N LEU A 532 -19.22 -6.34 -25.49
CA LEU A 532 -17.96 -6.05 -24.82
C LEU A 532 -17.02 -7.26 -24.90
N THR A 533 -15.75 -7.01 -25.21
CA THR A 533 -14.69 -8.03 -25.16
C THR A 533 -14.57 -8.62 -23.76
N ARG A 534 -14.05 -9.85 -23.65
CA ARG A 534 -13.84 -10.53 -22.36
C ARG A 534 -13.01 -9.66 -21.40
N ASP A 535 -11.95 -9.05 -21.92
CA ASP A 535 -11.08 -8.14 -21.16
C ASP A 535 -11.82 -6.88 -20.71
N ALA A 536 -12.59 -6.23 -21.58
CA ALA A 536 -13.35 -5.03 -21.22
C ALA A 536 -14.39 -5.36 -20.13
N LYS A 537 -15.05 -6.52 -20.20
CA LYS A 537 -15.99 -6.98 -19.17
C LYS A 537 -15.28 -7.24 -17.84
N LYS A 538 -14.16 -7.97 -17.84
CA LYS A 538 -13.38 -8.27 -16.63
C LYS A 538 -12.86 -6.98 -15.98
N ARG A 539 -12.34 -6.07 -16.81
CA ARG A 539 -11.83 -4.76 -16.39
C ARG A 539 -12.91 -3.87 -15.78
N LEU A 540 -14.06 -3.73 -16.43
CA LEU A 540 -15.17 -2.91 -15.91
C LEU A 540 -15.78 -3.52 -14.64
N ARG A 541 -15.88 -4.85 -14.54
CA ARG A 541 -16.29 -5.53 -13.30
C ARG A 541 -15.33 -5.25 -12.15
N ALA A 542 -14.03 -5.46 -12.35
CA ALA A 542 -13.01 -5.18 -11.34
C ALA A 542 -13.10 -3.72 -10.82
N LEU A 543 -13.45 -2.77 -11.69
CA LEU A 543 -13.64 -1.37 -11.31
C LEU A 543 -14.91 -1.13 -10.49
N MET A 544 -16.01 -1.84 -10.78
CA MET A 544 -17.25 -1.81 -9.98
C MET A 544 -17.05 -2.45 -8.60
N ASP A 545 -16.28 -3.54 -8.54
CA ASP A 545 -15.94 -4.23 -7.29
C ASP A 545 -15.01 -3.37 -6.42
N CYS A 546 -14.15 -2.55 -7.05
CA CYS A 546 -13.35 -1.50 -6.40
C CYS A 546 -14.16 -0.20 -6.13
N SER A 547 -15.42 -0.32 -5.69
CA SER A 547 -16.31 0.80 -5.38
C SER A 547 -16.06 1.45 -4.01
N GLU A 548 -15.25 0.80 -3.15
CA GLU A 548 -14.88 1.34 -1.84
C GLU A 548 -13.69 2.32 -1.88
N LEU A 549 -13.73 3.29 -0.96
CA LEU A 549 -12.67 4.27 -0.72
C LEU A 549 -11.42 3.53 -0.19
N GLY A 550 -10.27 3.67 -0.86
CA GLY A 550 -9.02 2.97 -0.53
C GLY A 550 -8.68 1.86 -1.52
N GLY A 551 -9.56 1.63 -2.51
CA GLY A 551 -9.35 0.66 -3.58
C GLY A 551 -8.23 1.02 -4.56
N GLY A 552 -7.63 2.22 -4.51
CA GLY A 552 -6.64 2.65 -5.51
C GLY A 552 -5.36 1.82 -5.49
N PHE A 553 -4.98 1.30 -4.33
CA PHE A 553 -3.88 0.34 -4.18
C PHE A 553 -4.24 -1.03 -4.77
N LYS A 554 -5.40 -1.60 -4.38
CA LYS A 554 -5.93 -2.86 -4.93
C LYS A 554 -6.08 -2.76 -6.46
N LEU A 555 -6.50 -1.59 -6.94
CA LEU A 555 -6.66 -1.32 -8.35
C LEU A 555 -5.32 -1.16 -9.07
N ALA A 556 -4.34 -0.47 -8.50
CA ALA A 556 -3.00 -0.37 -9.10
C ALA A 556 -2.32 -1.75 -9.16
N MET A 557 -2.56 -2.60 -8.15
CA MET A 557 -2.14 -4.01 -8.17
C MET A 557 -2.84 -4.77 -9.30
N ASN A 558 -4.17 -4.65 -9.40
CA ASN A 558 -4.94 -5.25 -10.50
C ASN A 558 -4.53 -4.69 -11.88
N ASP A 559 -4.24 -3.40 -12.02
CA ASP A 559 -3.81 -2.78 -13.29
C ASP A 559 -2.39 -3.23 -13.67
N LEU A 560 -1.49 -3.38 -12.70
CA LEU A 560 -0.17 -3.99 -12.89
C LEU A 560 -0.29 -5.46 -13.30
N GLN A 561 -1.21 -6.21 -12.69
CA GLN A 561 -1.52 -7.60 -13.02
C GLN A 561 -2.17 -7.72 -14.41
N ILE A 562 -3.11 -6.82 -14.77
CA ILE A 562 -3.87 -6.84 -16.02
C ILE A 562 -3.07 -6.31 -17.22
N ARG A 563 -2.33 -5.21 -17.06
CA ARG A 563 -1.47 -4.65 -18.13
C ARG A 563 -0.17 -5.43 -18.28
N GLY A 564 0.20 -6.19 -17.25
CA GLY A 564 1.40 -7.00 -17.17
C GLY A 564 2.68 -6.16 -17.08
N GLY A 565 3.70 -6.72 -16.44
CA GLY A 565 5.01 -6.10 -16.13
C GLY A 565 5.85 -5.55 -17.30
N GLY A 566 5.29 -5.42 -18.51
CA GLY A 566 6.00 -5.50 -19.79
C GLY A 566 6.92 -4.34 -20.19
N ASN A 567 7.00 -3.24 -19.43
CA ASN A 567 7.92 -2.11 -19.71
C ASN A 567 8.68 -1.62 -18.48
N LEU A 568 8.69 -2.40 -17.40
CA LEU A 568 8.90 -1.85 -16.07
C LEU A 568 10.37 -1.73 -15.64
N LEU A 569 11.27 -2.52 -16.23
CA LEU A 569 12.71 -2.47 -15.91
C LEU A 569 13.60 -2.56 -17.18
N GLY A 570 13.00 -2.46 -18.37
CA GLY A 570 13.69 -2.53 -19.66
C GLY A 570 12.91 -3.37 -20.68
N VAL A 571 13.23 -3.19 -21.97
CA VAL A 571 12.53 -3.79 -23.12
C VAL A 571 12.68 -5.32 -23.16
N SER A 572 13.65 -5.90 -22.45
CA SER A 572 13.99 -7.32 -22.45
C SER A 572 13.22 -8.19 -21.44
N GLN A 573 12.44 -7.61 -20.52
CA GLN A 573 11.93 -8.34 -19.35
C GLN A 573 10.53 -8.93 -19.47
N SER A 574 9.73 -8.45 -20.42
CA SER A 574 8.42 -9.02 -20.73
C SER A 574 8.53 -10.52 -21.08
N GLY A 575 9.58 -10.91 -21.81
CA GLY A 575 9.84 -12.31 -22.12
C GLY A 575 10.15 -13.18 -20.91
N HIS A 576 10.71 -12.61 -19.83
CA HIS A 576 11.01 -13.35 -18.61
C HIS A 576 9.77 -13.60 -17.75
N ILE A 577 8.91 -12.59 -17.59
CA ILE A 577 7.65 -12.72 -16.84
C ILE A 577 6.73 -13.74 -17.53
N ALA A 578 6.62 -13.71 -18.85
CA ALA A 578 5.86 -14.71 -19.60
C ALA A 578 6.43 -16.13 -19.47
N ALA A 579 7.73 -16.27 -19.17
CA ALA A 579 8.38 -17.58 -19.08
C ALA A 579 8.23 -18.23 -17.70
N VAL A 580 8.24 -17.45 -16.61
CA VAL A 580 8.21 -17.99 -15.24
C VAL A 580 6.95 -17.60 -14.44
N GLY A 581 6.12 -16.70 -14.96
CA GLY A 581 4.99 -16.12 -14.22
C GLY A 581 5.39 -14.94 -13.35
N TYR A 582 4.45 -14.03 -13.15
CA TYR A 582 4.68 -12.76 -12.43
C TYR A 582 5.09 -12.94 -10.97
N ASP A 583 4.39 -13.80 -10.22
CA ASP A 583 4.64 -13.99 -8.78
C ASP A 583 6.04 -14.54 -8.50
N LEU A 584 6.44 -15.61 -9.20
CA LEU A 584 7.77 -16.19 -9.08
C LEU A 584 8.87 -15.21 -9.52
N TYR A 585 8.60 -14.41 -10.56
CA TYR A 585 9.54 -13.35 -10.97
C TYR A 585 9.76 -12.33 -9.84
N LEU A 586 8.69 -11.86 -9.17
CA LEU A 586 8.82 -10.94 -8.03
C LEU A 586 9.60 -11.55 -6.86
N GLU A 587 9.35 -12.81 -6.54
CA GLU A 587 10.07 -13.56 -5.48
C GLU A 587 11.58 -13.62 -5.79
N LEU A 588 11.95 -13.91 -7.04
CA LEU A 588 13.35 -13.93 -7.49
C LEU A 588 14.01 -12.55 -7.35
N VAL A 589 13.29 -11.47 -7.65
CA VAL A 589 13.83 -10.10 -7.49
C VAL A 589 14.01 -9.76 -6.01
N GLN A 590 13.02 -10.08 -5.15
CA GLN A 590 13.09 -9.83 -3.70
C GLN A 590 14.27 -10.56 -3.05
N SER A 591 14.39 -11.87 -3.31
CA SER A 591 15.47 -12.70 -2.77
C SER A 591 16.85 -12.20 -3.22
N THR A 592 16.99 -11.85 -4.50
CA THR A 592 18.25 -11.33 -5.06
C THR A 592 18.65 -9.98 -4.45
N VAL A 593 17.70 -9.06 -4.28
CA VAL A 593 17.97 -7.75 -3.64
C VAL A 593 18.35 -7.94 -2.17
N ALA A 594 17.64 -8.80 -1.44
CA ALA A 594 17.97 -9.10 -0.04
C ALA A 594 19.35 -9.74 0.10
N GLU A 595 19.73 -10.65 -0.81
CA GLU A 595 21.07 -11.23 -0.87
C GLU A 595 22.14 -10.17 -1.12
N LEU A 596 21.96 -9.32 -2.13
CA LEU A 596 22.93 -8.27 -2.46
C LEU A 596 23.08 -7.23 -1.33
N LYS A 597 21.98 -6.84 -0.67
CA LYS A 597 22.02 -5.98 0.52
C LYS A 597 22.79 -6.63 1.68
N ARG A 598 22.56 -7.92 1.93
CA ARG A 598 23.31 -8.67 2.96
C ARG A 598 24.81 -8.73 2.64
N ARG A 599 25.17 -9.00 1.38
CA ARG A 599 26.56 -9.00 0.91
C ARG A 599 27.23 -7.61 1.03
N ALA A 600 26.46 -6.53 0.92
CA ALA A 600 26.97 -5.17 1.09
C ALA A 600 27.12 -4.77 2.57
N ALA A 601 26.25 -5.25 3.46
CA ALA A 601 26.22 -4.88 4.89
C ALA A 601 27.17 -5.71 5.76
N MET A 602 27.36 -7.00 5.44
CA MET A 602 28.22 -7.92 6.17
C MET A 602 29.31 -8.37 5.20
N GLY A 603 30.57 -8.24 5.60
CA GLY A 603 31.75 -8.72 4.87
C GLY A 603 31.81 -10.25 4.76
N GLY A 604 30.73 -10.87 4.27
CA GLY A 604 30.65 -12.26 3.88
C GLY A 604 30.86 -13.27 5.00
N GLU A 605 30.03 -13.33 6.04
CA GLU A 605 29.87 -14.55 6.84
C GLU A 605 28.63 -14.47 7.75
N GLY A 606 27.88 -15.58 7.83
CA GLY A 606 26.70 -15.73 8.69
C GLY A 606 25.36 -15.68 7.95
N ALA A 607 25.12 -16.57 6.99
CA ALA A 607 23.77 -16.80 6.46
C ALA A 607 23.10 -17.94 7.24
N GLU A 608 21.87 -17.73 7.71
CA GLU A 608 20.98 -18.86 8.04
C GLU A 608 20.74 -19.68 6.76
N PRO A 609 20.78 -21.03 6.83
CA PRO A 609 20.50 -21.87 5.67
C PRO A 609 19.11 -21.60 5.09
N GLU A 610 19.04 -21.29 3.79
CA GLU A 610 17.76 -21.14 3.07
C GLU A 610 17.23 -22.53 2.68
N ILE A 611 16.75 -23.27 3.68
CA ILE A 611 16.22 -24.62 3.52
C ILE A 611 14.74 -24.60 3.92
N ASP A 612 13.90 -25.27 3.13
CA ASP A 612 12.54 -25.67 3.55
C ASP A 612 12.60 -27.14 4.01
N PRO A 613 12.55 -27.42 5.33
CA PRO A 613 12.67 -28.77 5.84
C PRO A 613 11.51 -29.66 5.40
N GLU A 614 11.83 -30.83 4.84
CA GLU A 614 10.84 -31.85 4.50
C GLU A 614 10.47 -32.67 5.74
N ILE A 615 9.20 -32.60 6.17
CA ILE A 615 8.69 -33.33 7.34
C ILE A 615 7.79 -34.47 6.86
N LYS A 616 8.20 -35.72 7.11
CA LYS A 616 7.45 -36.95 6.82
C LYS A 616 7.20 -37.72 8.11
N LEU A 617 6.17 -37.29 8.84
CA LEU A 617 5.71 -38.00 10.04
C LEU A 617 4.59 -38.98 9.68
N ARG A 618 4.27 -39.89 10.60
CA ARG A 618 3.16 -40.84 10.50
C ARG A 618 1.92 -40.33 11.23
N VAL A 619 1.54 -39.09 10.94
CA VAL A 619 0.42 -38.39 11.58
C VAL A 619 -0.39 -37.65 10.52
N SER A 620 -1.71 -37.73 10.62
CA SER A 620 -2.62 -37.04 9.69
C SER A 620 -2.80 -35.60 10.12
N GLY A 621 -2.27 -34.66 9.33
CA GLY A 621 -2.49 -33.22 9.50
C GLY A 621 -3.15 -32.60 8.27
N PHE A 622 -4.41 -32.22 8.40
CA PHE A 622 -5.20 -31.55 7.36
C PHE A 622 -6.34 -30.75 8.00
N LEU A 623 -7.00 -29.89 7.23
CA LEU A 623 -8.22 -29.16 7.58
C LEU A 623 -9.43 -29.97 7.09
N PRO A 624 -10.22 -30.55 8.01
CA PRO A 624 -11.38 -31.36 7.63
C PRO A 624 -12.46 -30.58 6.87
N ASP A 625 -13.16 -31.25 5.94
CA ASP A 625 -14.25 -30.70 5.13
C ASP A 625 -15.44 -30.22 5.97
N ASP A 626 -15.67 -30.82 7.14
CA ASP A 626 -16.71 -30.44 8.09
C ASP A 626 -16.32 -29.22 8.95
N TYR A 627 -15.01 -28.93 9.07
CA TYR A 627 -14.51 -27.76 9.78
C TYR A 627 -14.50 -26.50 8.90
N ILE A 628 -14.02 -26.62 7.66
CA ILE A 628 -14.11 -25.55 6.65
C ILE A 628 -14.79 -26.10 5.40
N THR A 629 -16.10 -25.85 5.32
CA THR A 629 -16.97 -26.38 4.26
C THR A 629 -16.73 -25.75 2.89
N ASP A 630 -16.30 -24.49 2.86
CA ASP A 630 -15.98 -23.80 1.61
C ASP A 630 -14.55 -24.16 1.12
N PRO A 631 -14.39 -24.81 -0.04
CA PRO A 631 -13.09 -25.21 -0.55
C PRO A 631 -12.13 -24.04 -0.80
N GLY A 632 -12.65 -22.87 -1.16
CA GLY A 632 -11.87 -21.66 -1.41
C GLY A 632 -11.25 -21.10 -0.12
N GLN A 633 -12.05 -21.00 0.95
CA GLN A 633 -11.58 -20.61 2.28
C GLN A 633 -10.58 -21.60 2.84
N ARG A 634 -10.82 -22.90 2.66
CA ARG A 634 -9.90 -23.96 3.09
C ARG A 634 -8.57 -23.86 2.38
N TYR A 635 -8.57 -23.66 1.06
CA TYR A 635 -7.37 -23.39 0.27
C TYR A 635 -6.60 -22.15 0.76
N HIS A 636 -7.32 -21.03 0.95
CA HIS A 636 -6.74 -19.79 1.44
C HIS A 636 -6.05 -19.99 2.80
N MET A 637 -6.68 -20.76 3.69
CA MET A 637 -6.13 -21.06 5.00
C MET A 637 -4.88 -21.94 4.92
N TYR A 638 -4.90 -23.01 4.11
CA TYR A 638 -3.71 -23.83 3.88
C TYR A 638 -2.52 -23.02 3.36
N ARG A 639 -2.76 -22.09 2.43
CA ARG A 639 -1.70 -21.22 1.90
C ARG A 639 -1.11 -20.32 2.99
N ARG A 640 -1.94 -19.73 3.85
CA ARG A 640 -1.48 -18.90 4.98
C ARG A 640 -0.68 -19.70 5.99
N ILE A 641 -1.17 -20.89 6.36
CA ILE A 641 -0.48 -21.82 7.26
C ILE A 641 0.88 -22.23 6.67
N SER A 642 0.91 -22.63 5.39
CA SER A 642 2.14 -23.04 4.70
C SER A 642 3.18 -21.90 4.64
N ALA A 643 2.75 -20.66 4.38
CA ALA A 643 3.62 -19.49 4.37
C ALA A 643 4.14 -19.14 5.79
N ALA A 644 3.32 -19.27 6.81
CA ALA A 644 3.70 -18.98 8.21
C ALA A 644 4.78 -19.93 8.75
N GLY A 645 4.94 -21.13 8.17
CA GLY A 645 6.05 -22.05 8.50
C GLY A 645 7.45 -21.49 8.23
N THR A 646 7.54 -20.37 7.49
CA THR A 646 8.79 -19.64 7.22
C THR A 646 8.98 -18.40 8.11
N MET A 647 7.97 -18.04 8.91
CA MET A 647 7.90 -16.81 9.70
C MET A 647 8.04 -17.08 11.21
N ASP A 648 7.89 -16.04 12.03
CA ASP A 648 7.99 -16.16 13.49
C ASP A 648 6.81 -16.91 14.10
N SER A 649 7.07 -17.58 15.22
CA SER A 649 6.11 -18.37 16.01
C SER A 649 4.87 -17.58 16.44
N ALA A 650 4.97 -16.26 16.60
CA ALA A 650 3.84 -15.37 16.91
C ALA A 650 2.77 -15.37 15.81
N VAL A 651 3.16 -15.44 14.53
CA VAL A 651 2.23 -15.43 13.39
C VAL A 651 1.38 -16.70 13.36
N LEU A 652 1.96 -17.84 13.74
CA LEU A 652 1.23 -19.11 13.85
C LEU A 652 0.22 -19.08 15.00
N ALA A 653 0.53 -18.40 16.11
CA ALA A 653 -0.41 -18.22 17.22
C ALA A 653 -1.60 -17.35 16.81
N GLU A 654 -1.36 -16.24 16.11
CA GLU A 654 -2.45 -15.39 15.58
C GLU A 654 -3.35 -16.13 14.59
N LEU A 655 -2.75 -16.95 13.71
CA LEU A 655 -3.52 -17.80 12.78
C LEU A 655 -4.37 -18.83 13.51
N ARG A 656 -3.86 -19.38 14.62
CA ARG A 656 -4.60 -20.31 15.46
C ARG A 656 -5.80 -19.61 16.10
N ASP A 657 -5.60 -18.44 16.67
CA ASP A 657 -6.67 -17.66 17.30
C ASP A 657 -7.74 -17.26 16.27
N GLU A 658 -7.34 -16.89 15.06
CA GLU A 658 -8.28 -16.61 13.96
C GLU A 658 -9.09 -17.85 13.56
N LEU A 659 -8.44 -19.02 13.48
CA LEU A 659 -9.13 -20.28 13.19
C LEU A 659 -10.17 -20.60 14.25
N GLU A 660 -9.82 -20.44 15.52
CA GLU A 660 -10.73 -20.69 16.64
C GLU A 660 -11.91 -19.70 16.66
N ASP A 661 -11.66 -18.42 16.39
CA ASP A 661 -12.69 -17.36 16.35
C ASP A 661 -13.68 -17.54 15.18
N ARG A 662 -13.17 -17.91 14.00
CA ARG A 662 -13.99 -17.98 12.77
C ARG A 662 -14.72 -19.30 12.58
N TYR A 663 -14.09 -20.41 12.96
CA TYR A 663 -14.56 -21.77 12.62
C TYR A 663 -14.86 -22.62 13.86
N GLY A 664 -14.56 -22.11 15.07
CA GLY A 664 -14.77 -22.82 16.32
C GLY A 664 -13.59 -23.69 16.72
N ARG A 665 -13.79 -24.68 17.57
CA ARG A 665 -12.70 -25.47 18.15
C ARG A 665 -11.92 -26.24 17.07
N LEU A 666 -10.59 -26.13 17.08
CA LEU A 666 -9.70 -26.86 16.18
C LEU A 666 -9.87 -28.39 16.30
N PRO A 667 -10.13 -29.10 15.19
CA PRO A 667 -10.05 -30.56 15.11
C PRO A 667 -8.61 -31.08 15.36
N PRO A 668 -8.44 -32.33 15.80
CA PRO A 668 -7.13 -32.91 16.07
C PRO A 668 -6.23 -32.95 14.83
N GLU A 669 -6.80 -33.10 13.62
CA GLU A 669 -6.08 -33.06 12.35
C GLU A 669 -5.54 -31.65 12.05
N ALA A 670 -6.32 -30.60 12.35
CA ALA A 670 -5.92 -29.21 12.16
C ALA A 670 -4.84 -28.80 13.16
N GLU A 671 -4.94 -29.25 14.42
CA GLU A 671 -3.91 -29.07 15.44
C GLU A 671 -2.60 -29.76 15.02
N THR A 672 -2.69 -30.97 14.48
CA THR A 672 -1.54 -31.72 13.96
C THR A 672 -0.87 -30.97 12.81
N LEU A 673 -1.64 -30.38 11.89
CA LEU A 673 -1.12 -29.55 10.80
C LEU A 673 -0.32 -28.35 11.35
N LEU A 674 -0.88 -27.59 12.30
CA LEU A 674 -0.20 -26.44 12.90
C LEU A 674 1.09 -26.86 13.63
N ARG A 675 1.06 -28.00 14.34
CA ARG A 675 2.26 -28.56 15.01
C ARG A 675 3.34 -28.94 13.99
N MET A 676 2.99 -29.59 12.88
CA MET A 676 3.97 -29.92 11.82
C MET A 676 4.62 -28.66 11.24
N ILE A 677 3.83 -27.62 10.97
CA ILE A 677 4.34 -26.36 10.43
C ILE A 677 5.24 -25.64 11.43
N SER A 678 4.89 -25.67 12.72
CA SER A 678 5.72 -25.08 13.80
C SER A 678 7.11 -25.72 13.92
N LEU A 679 7.29 -26.97 13.47
CA LEU A 679 8.59 -27.65 13.47
C LEU A 679 9.52 -27.16 12.35
N LYS A 680 9.02 -26.52 11.28
CA LYS A 680 9.86 -26.06 10.15
C LYS A 680 10.89 -25.02 10.60
N GLN A 681 10.48 -24.03 11.41
CA GLN A 681 11.36 -22.97 11.91
C GLN A 681 12.56 -23.53 12.73
N PRO A 682 12.36 -24.38 13.75
CA PRO A 682 13.48 -24.94 14.51
C PRO A 682 14.37 -25.87 13.69
N LEU A 683 13.81 -26.67 12.77
CA LEU A 683 14.59 -27.52 11.88
C LEU A 683 15.48 -26.69 10.95
N ARG A 684 14.96 -25.59 10.41
CA ARG A 684 15.72 -24.67 9.55
C ARG A 684 16.90 -24.03 10.27
N ARG A 685 16.70 -23.53 11.50
CA ARG A 685 17.78 -22.95 12.32
C ARG A 685 18.92 -23.93 12.59
N LEU A 686 18.62 -25.23 12.70
CA LEU A 686 19.60 -26.29 12.93
C LEU A 686 20.15 -26.90 11.62
N GLY A 687 19.79 -26.37 10.44
CA GLY A 687 20.25 -26.92 9.16
C GLY A 687 19.74 -28.34 8.87
N ILE A 688 18.58 -28.73 9.40
CA ILE A 688 17.99 -30.05 9.15
C ILE A 688 17.14 -29.96 7.88
N ARG A 689 17.57 -30.65 6.82
CA ARG A 689 16.87 -30.69 5.53
C ARG A 689 15.64 -31.60 5.54
N LYS A 690 15.69 -32.69 6.30
CA LYS A 690 14.66 -33.72 6.24
C LYS A 690 14.45 -34.37 7.61
N LEU A 691 13.20 -34.52 8.02
CA LEU A 691 12.76 -35.24 9.20
C LEU A 691 11.80 -36.35 8.77
N GLU A 692 12.16 -37.62 9.00
CA GLU A 692 11.33 -38.77 8.62
C GLU A 692 11.02 -39.67 9.82
N GLN A 693 9.79 -40.17 9.88
CA GLN A 693 9.37 -41.20 10.83
C GLN A 693 9.36 -42.57 10.16
N GLY A 694 10.35 -43.39 10.50
CA GLY A 694 10.38 -44.82 10.23
C GLY A 694 9.41 -45.61 11.13
N THR A 695 9.48 -46.94 11.09
CA THR A 695 8.63 -47.81 11.91
C THR A 695 8.92 -47.71 13.41
N ALA A 696 10.19 -47.53 13.78
CA ALA A 696 10.64 -47.49 15.19
C ALA A 696 11.68 -46.38 15.46
N ALA A 697 11.86 -45.43 14.55
CA ALA A 697 12.85 -44.36 14.70
C ALA A 697 12.49 -43.10 13.92
N LEU A 698 12.98 -41.95 14.39
CA LEU A 698 12.99 -40.67 13.70
C LEU A 698 14.37 -40.45 13.08
N VAL A 699 14.42 -39.99 11.83
CA VAL A 699 15.64 -39.75 11.07
C VAL A 699 15.72 -38.26 10.73
N PHE A 700 16.74 -37.58 11.26
CA PHE A 700 17.05 -36.18 10.96
C PHE A 700 18.24 -36.12 10.01
N SER A 701 18.06 -35.57 8.82
CA SER A 701 19.13 -35.42 7.82
C SER A 701 19.60 -33.98 7.77
N PHE A 702 20.88 -33.75 8.07
CA PHE A 702 21.50 -32.43 8.08
C PHE A 702 22.00 -32.03 6.68
N ILE A 703 22.31 -30.74 6.51
CA ILE A 703 23.09 -30.23 5.37
C ILE A 703 24.60 -30.30 5.65
N ASP A 704 25.41 -30.32 4.58
CA ASP A 704 26.87 -30.47 4.67
C ASP A 704 27.56 -29.44 5.60
N ASN A 705 27.00 -28.23 5.72
CA ASN A 705 27.44 -27.14 6.60
C ASN A 705 26.37 -26.78 7.65
N ALA A 706 25.82 -27.76 8.38
CA ALA A 706 24.81 -27.50 9.40
C ALA A 706 25.38 -26.67 10.57
N PRO A 707 24.70 -25.59 11.01
CA PRO A 707 25.12 -24.75 12.13
C PRO A 707 24.75 -25.40 13.47
N VAL A 708 25.24 -26.61 13.73
CA VAL A 708 24.99 -27.37 14.96
C VAL A 708 26.31 -27.64 15.65
N ASP A 709 26.36 -27.38 16.95
CA ASP A 709 27.53 -27.67 17.77
C ASP A 709 27.81 -29.20 17.77
N PRO A 710 28.98 -29.66 17.30
CA PRO A 710 29.37 -31.06 17.35
C PRO A 710 29.30 -31.65 18.78
N GLN A 711 29.52 -30.85 19.82
CA GLN A 711 29.43 -31.32 21.20
C GLN A 711 27.99 -31.65 21.63
N ALA A 712 26.99 -30.91 21.14
CA ALA A 712 25.58 -31.18 21.42
C ALA A 712 25.13 -32.53 20.82
N ILE A 713 25.60 -32.86 19.61
CA ILE A 713 25.33 -34.14 18.96
C ILE A 713 25.97 -35.29 19.75
N VAL A 714 27.21 -35.13 20.19
CA VAL A 714 27.92 -36.13 21.00
C VAL A 714 27.27 -36.32 22.37
N GLY A 715 26.81 -35.24 23.01
CA GLY A 715 26.07 -35.28 24.27
C GLY A 715 24.76 -36.08 24.17
N LEU A 716 24.03 -35.93 23.06
CA LEU A 716 22.78 -36.64 22.79
C LEU A 716 23.00 -38.16 22.61
N ILE A 717 24.09 -38.53 21.95
CA ILE A 717 24.54 -39.93 21.79
C ILE A 717 24.96 -40.50 23.16
N GLY A 718 25.72 -39.75 23.96
CA GLY A 718 26.22 -40.16 25.27
C GLY A 718 25.13 -40.32 26.34
N ALA A 719 24.13 -39.43 26.36
CA ALA A 719 22.98 -39.51 27.29
C ALA A 719 22.10 -40.74 27.04
N SER A 720 21.99 -41.17 25.78
CA SER A 720 21.17 -42.32 25.37
C SER A 720 21.81 -43.67 25.74
N GLY A 721 23.14 -43.72 25.92
CA GLY A 721 23.90 -44.93 26.23
C GLY A 721 23.83 -45.40 27.69
N ARG A 722 23.24 -44.63 28.62
CA ARG A 722 23.21 -44.95 30.06
C ARG A 722 21.94 -45.72 30.52
N THR A 723 20.94 -45.88 29.66
CA THR A 723 19.69 -46.60 29.97
C THR A 723 19.63 -47.94 29.25
N SER A 724 19.79 -49.04 29.98
CA SER A 724 20.10 -50.39 29.44
C SER A 724 18.99 -51.11 28.64
N ASN A 725 17.95 -50.42 28.17
CA ASN A 725 16.79 -51.09 27.54
C ASN A 725 16.23 -50.38 26.29
N LYS A 726 16.96 -49.43 25.68
CA LYS A 726 16.56 -48.77 24.42
C LYS A 726 17.71 -48.76 23.40
N PRO A 727 17.43 -48.87 22.08
CA PRO A 727 18.46 -48.75 21.06
C PRO A 727 19.18 -47.40 21.19
N PRO A 728 20.52 -47.32 21.02
CA PRO A 728 21.23 -46.06 21.15
C PRO A 728 20.92 -45.13 19.97
N VAL A 729 20.94 -43.83 20.20
CA VAL A 729 20.95 -42.80 19.13
C VAL A 729 22.23 -42.95 18.31
N ARG A 730 22.12 -42.90 16.98
CA ARG A 730 23.27 -43.10 16.07
C ARG A 730 23.34 -42.00 15.03
N LEU A 731 24.56 -41.57 14.70
CA LEU A 731 24.85 -40.69 13.57
C LEU A 731 25.50 -41.51 12.45
N THR A 732 24.95 -41.45 11.23
CA THR A 732 25.53 -42.14 10.06
C THR A 732 26.57 -41.26 9.35
N PRO A 733 27.49 -41.85 8.56
CA PRO A 733 28.46 -41.09 7.74
C PRO A 733 27.81 -40.05 6.82
N ASP A 734 26.59 -40.33 6.34
CA ASP A 734 25.78 -39.43 5.50
C ASP A 734 25.08 -38.30 6.29
N GLN A 735 25.59 -37.94 7.48
CA GLN A 735 25.04 -36.91 8.36
C GLN A 735 23.54 -37.09 8.70
N ARG A 736 23.12 -38.32 9.00
CA ARG A 736 21.76 -38.62 9.48
C ARG A 736 21.77 -39.05 10.93
N LEU A 737 21.01 -38.35 11.77
CA LEU A 737 20.80 -38.69 13.17
C LEU A 737 19.55 -39.55 13.31
N ILE A 738 19.72 -40.76 13.80
CA ILE A 738 18.65 -41.74 14.01
C ILE A 738 18.34 -41.82 15.50
N VAL A 739 17.12 -41.43 15.87
CA VAL A 739 16.62 -41.42 17.25
C VAL A 739 15.51 -42.46 17.38
N PRO A 740 15.60 -43.44 18.30
CA PRO A 740 14.57 -44.45 18.47
C PRO A 740 13.26 -43.82 18.97
N LEU A 741 12.14 -44.27 18.41
CA LEU A 741 10.80 -43.88 18.82
C LEU A 741 10.12 -45.11 19.43
N ALA A 742 9.63 -45.00 20.66
CA ALA A 742 8.89 -46.09 21.30
C ALA A 742 7.53 -46.30 20.59
N GLU A 743 7.07 -47.54 20.50
CA GLU A 743 5.74 -47.86 19.96
C GLU A 743 4.65 -47.09 20.72
N GLY A 744 3.80 -46.37 19.99
CA GLY A 744 2.70 -45.56 20.55
C GLY A 744 3.09 -44.22 21.18
N ALA A 745 4.37 -43.82 21.15
CA ALA A 745 4.80 -42.53 21.68
C ALA A 745 4.46 -41.37 20.73
N ASP A 746 4.05 -40.21 21.29
CA ASP A 746 3.85 -38.98 20.52
C ASP A 746 5.17 -38.56 19.82
N PRO A 747 5.22 -38.56 18.47
CA PRO A 747 6.41 -38.17 17.72
C PRO A 747 6.86 -36.75 18.07
N PHE A 748 5.92 -35.83 18.27
CA PHE A 748 6.19 -34.41 18.51
C PHE A 748 6.95 -34.18 19.82
N GLY A 749 6.61 -34.91 20.90
CA GLY A 749 7.31 -34.80 22.19
C GLY A 749 8.76 -35.32 22.13
N THR A 750 9.04 -36.31 21.28
CA THR A 750 10.40 -36.79 21.06
C THR A 750 11.20 -35.84 20.17
N ILE A 751 10.58 -35.29 19.13
CA ILE A 751 11.19 -34.26 18.27
C ILE A 751 11.56 -33.02 19.10
N GLY A 752 10.66 -32.52 19.95
CA GLY A 752 10.91 -31.36 20.80
C GLY A 752 12.14 -31.53 21.71
N ARG A 753 12.27 -32.70 22.36
CA ARG A 753 13.44 -33.01 23.21
C ARG A 753 14.75 -33.05 22.43
N VAL A 754 14.73 -33.63 21.23
CA VAL A 754 15.90 -33.68 20.35
C VAL A 754 16.30 -32.27 19.91
N LEU A 755 15.33 -31.45 19.49
CA LEU A 755 15.58 -30.07 19.06
C LEU A 755 16.10 -29.19 20.21
N ALA A 756 15.59 -29.34 21.42
CA ALA A 756 16.08 -28.63 22.61
C ALA A 756 17.53 -29.03 22.95
N SER A 757 17.82 -30.33 22.92
CA SER A 757 19.17 -30.86 23.17
C SER A 757 20.18 -30.37 22.13
N LEU A 758 19.77 -30.26 20.85
CA LEU A 758 20.62 -29.75 19.76
C LEU A 758 20.86 -28.24 19.82
N ARG A 759 20.02 -27.48 20.57
CA ARG A 759 20.18 -26.04 20.78
C ARG A 759 21.04 -25.68 21.98
N GLY A 760 21.38 -26.66 22.83
CA GLY A 760 22.09 -26.41 24.09
C GLY A 760 21.17 -25.93 25.24
N ASP A 761 19.86 -25.91 25.03
CA ASP A 761 18.87 -25.61 26.08
C ASP A 761 18.66 -26.87 26.95
N ASN A 762 19.62 -27.17 27.82
CA ASN A 762 19.40 -28.13 28.91
C ASN A 762 18.56 -27.45 29.99
N GLY A 763 17.24 -27.56 29.83
CA GLY A 763 16.22 -27.30 30.85
C GLY A 763 15.37 -28.53 31.08
#